data_AF-A0A7X3RBE5-F1
#
_entry.id   AF-A0A7X3RBE5-F1
#
_cell.length_a   1.000
_cell.length_b   1.000
_cell.length_c   1.000
_cell.angle_alpha   90.00
_cell.angle_beta   90.00
_cell.angle_gamma   90.00
#
_symmetry.space_group_name_H-M   'P 1'
#
loop_
_entity.id
_entity.type
_entity.pdbx_description
1 polymer ?
#
loop_
_entity_poly.entity_id
_entity_poly.type
_entity_poly.pdbx_seq_one_letter_code
_entity_poly.pdbx_strand_id
1 'polypeptide(L)'
;MANDFIDAVYTTPQGDLWLGSRTYGVFRYDGKDWQRFDYQDGLADNRVRSIFEDRDGAIWVGTAEGVSRYDGRTWFPNALPPGLPLTEFYDPILQSRDGTLWLNSASDADAWRNRSGPQHATGPYTLRTIRYVPETDPPETIMTIDPGEAFQGGKITFAWTGADPWQSTLREDLQYAYRLDGGEWSLYGADMIRSFEELDVGTHTIEVKARDLAFNEDPTPAMKSFSVVPVVWRRPWFIGLILGFVVITGFLITRIIVRDRRLHQSNEELRQTIDERARLDDQLQNLRYLYRLRSELDGEKSPRAVIQRAGAVMMTVLNGAANAAVCVSFDGQQWEFGDEIQNGLRSYTRAISIAGKERGRLELHCEIELTEGQERALLDETAGQLARTLEARELEMQLLQSARLVSLGQMAAGVAHELNQPLTVVETTAGDICLRMVEGIPLGTDELREMMENVRGVVDRMAGTVDHLRVFSRDVSEEPREAMDVNAVVESSLEWMQTQFEHHGVDLVLDLSNALPEVWGHPHPLEQVVLNLLSNARDAVDERAEMEGAGYDKRIQIRTRAENDAVVIEVEDNGVGMDETTRQRLFEPFFTTKDADRGTGLGLSIIYAIIRNHDGEITVESEEGVGTTFRVMLPVVEKSYPQMNADGRG
;
A
#
# COMPACT_ATOMS: atom_id res chain seq x y z
N MET A 1 69.62 -3.70 -79.09
CA MET A 1 69.76 -4.13 -80.50
C MET A 1 71.15 -3.85 -81.10
N ALA A 2 71.84 -2.74 -80.80
CA ALA A 2 73.12 -2.41 -81.48
C ALA A 2 74.40 -3.08 -80.93
N ASN A 3 74.31 -4.03 -79.98
CA ASN A 3 75.47 -4.81 -79.52
C ASN A 3 75.14 -6.29 -79.27
N ASP A 4 74.02 -6.76 -79.83
CA ASP A 4 73.40 -8.03 -79.45
C ASP A 4 73.37 -8.95 -80.67
N PHE A 5 73.95 -10.14 -80.56
CA PHE A 5 73.98 -11.12 -81.64
C PHE A 5 72.59 -11.76 -81.81
N ILE A 6 72.11 -11.79 -83.05
CA ILE A 6 70.95 -12.60 -83.46
C ILE A 6 71.49 -13.91 -84.01
N ASP A 7 71.14 -15.01 -83.35
CA ASP A 7 71.65 -16.34 -83.66
C ASP A 7 70.66 -17.16 -84.50
N ALA A 8 69.36 -16.82 -84.47
CA ALA A 8 68.32 -17.46 -85.26
C ALA A 8 67.35 -16.44 -85.85
N VAL A 9 66.87 -16.69 -87.07
CA VAL A 9 65.81 -15.91 -87.71
C VAL A 9 64.86 -16.88 -88.40
N TYR A 10 63.56 -16.70 -88.19
CA TYR A 10 62.52 -17.50 -88.83
C TYR A 10 61.36 -16.60 -89.26
N THR A 11 60.81 -16.84 -90.45
CA THR A 11 59.60 -16.15 -90.92
C THR A 11 58.51 -17.20 -91.11
N THR A 12 57.40 -17.02 -90.42
CA THR A 12 56.23 -17.90 -90.52
C THR A 12 55.52 -17.71 -91.87
N PRO A 13 54.78 -18.71 -92.39
CA PRO A 13 53.95 -18.55 -93.59
C PRO A 13 52.92 -17.41 -93.51
N GLN A 14 52.50 -17.03 -92.30
CA GLN A 14 51.53 -15.97 -92.03
C GLN A 14 52.16 -14.57 -92.06
N GLY A 15 53.49 -14.48 -92.13
CA GLY A 15 54.23 -13.22 -92.27
C GLY A 15 54.92 -12.72 -91.00
N ASP A 16 54.77 -13.41 -89.87
CA ASP A 16 55.43 -13.03 -88.62
C ASP A 16 56.94 -13.31 -88.69
N LEU A 17 57.75 -12.34 -88.24
CA LEU A 17 59.20 -12.47 -88.15
C LEU A 17 59.60 -12.78 -86.70
N TRP A 18 60.32 -13.88 -86.52
CA TRP A 18 60.85 -14.34 -85.24
C TRP A 18 62.38 -14.23 -85.23
N LEU A 19 62.93 -13.58 -84.21
CA LEU A 19 64.37 -13.39 -84.01
C LEU A 19 64.81 -14.01 -82.69
N GLY A 20 65.79 -14.91 -82.74
CA GLY A 20 66.43 -15.50 -81.59
C GLY A 20 67.67 -14.71 -81.19
N SER A 21 67.65 -14.11 -80.00
CA SER A 21 68.81 -13.41 -79.45
C SER A 21 69.73 -14.36 -78.71
N ARG A 22 71.04 -14.08 -78.78
CA ARG A 22 72.06 -14.78 -77.99
C ARG A 22 71.86 -14.62 -76.48
N THR A 23 71.18 -13.58 -76.00
CA THR A 23 71.09 -13.27 -74.56
C THR A 23 69.74 -12.78 -74.07
N TYR A 24 68.85 -12.32 -74.95
CA TYR A 24 67.62 -11.60 -74.55
C TYR A 24 66.32 -12.35 -74.81
N GLY A 25 66.40 -13.60 -75.25
CA GLY A 25 65.24 -14.43 -75.58
C GLY A 25 64.81 -14.26 -77.05
N VAL A 26 63.50 -14.39 -77.28
CA VAL A 26 62.89 -14.39 -78.61
C VAL A 26 62.17 -13.07 -78.84
N PHE A 27 62.30 -12.50 -80.04
CA PHE A 27 61.51 -11.35 -80.49
C PHE A 27 60.58 -11.78 -81.61
N ARG A 28 59.31 -11.37 -81.55
CA ARG A 28 58.31 -11.55 -82.61
C ARG A 28 57.92 -10.18 -83.16
N TYR A 29 57.82 -10.06 -84.47
CA TYR A 29 57.21 -8.93 -85.16
C TYR A 29 56.04 -9.44 -85.99
N ASP A 30 54.84 -9.00 -85.66
CA ASP A 30 53.57 -9.43 -86.29
C ASP A 30 53.20 -8.60 -87.54
N GLY A 31 54.13 -7.78 -88.03
CA GLY A 31 53.90 -6.81 -89.10
C GLY A 31 53.52 -5.40 -88.61
N LYS A 32 53.19 -5.22 -87.33
CA LYS A 32 52.86 -3.93 -86.71
C LYS A 32 53.72 -3.62 -85.50
N ASP A 33 53.82 -4.55 -84.54
CA ASP A 33 54.43 -4.34 -83.23
C ASP A 33 55.49 -5.40 -82.94
N TRP A 34 56.47 -5.02 -82.11
CA TRP A 34 57.51 -5.93 -81.61
C TRP A 34 57.15 -6.43 -80.21
N GLN A 35 57.19 -7.75 -80.03
CA GLN A 35 57.04 -8.41 -78.74
C GLN A 35 58.32 -9.16 -78.38
N ARG A 36 58.78 -9.05 -77.13
CA ARG A 36 59.91 -9.82 -76.60
C ARG A 36 59.36 -10.86 -75.63
N PHE A 37 59.91 -12.07 -75.72
CA PHE A 37 59.70 -13.17 -74.79
C PHE A 37 61.04 -13.57 -74.19
N ASP A 38 61.10 -13.75 -72.88
CA ASP A 38 62.26 -14.28 -72.17
C ASP A 38 61.88 -15.41 -71.19
N TYR A 39 62.81 -15.87 -70.36
CA TYR A 39 62.57 -16.97 -69.42
C TYR A 39 61.43 -16.67 -68.42
N GLN A 40 61.15 -15.40 -68.13
CA GLN A 40 60.02 -15.00 -67.27
C GLN A 40 58.69 -15.16 -68.00
N ASP A 41 58.70 -15.13 -69.33
CA ASP A 41 57.53 -15.36 -70.18
C ASP A 41 57.30 -16.86 -70.51
N GLY A 42 58.13 -17.75 -69.95
CA GLY A 42 58.01 -19.21 -70.08
C GLY A 42 58.99 -19.86 -71.07
N LEU A 43 59.98 -19.14 -71.58
CA LEU A 43 61.11 -19.75 -72.30
C LEU A 43 62.03 -20.53 -71.34
N ALA A 44 62.66 -21.59 -71.83
CA ALA A 44 63.57 -22.41 -71.03
C ALA A 44 64.86 -21.66 -70.65
N ASP A 45 65.42 -20.88 -71.59
CA ASP A 45 66.59 -20.03 -71.38
C ASP A 45 66.61 -18.90 -72.42
N ASN A 46 67.23 -17.77 -72.08
CA ASN A 46 67.25 -16.58 -72.96
C ASN A 46 68.22 -16.70 -74.16
N ARG A 47 69.11 -17.68 -74.17
CA ARG A 47 70.09 -17.90 -75.23
C ARG A 47 69.45 -18.75 -76.32
N VAL A 48 68.81 -18.09 -77.27
CA VAL A 48 68.08 -18.73 -78.37
C VAL A 48 69.03 -19.07 -79.50
N ARG A 49 69.02 -20.33 -79.94
CA ARG A 49 69.95 -20.86 -80.96
C ARG A 49 69.26 -21.36 -82.22
N SER A 50 68.02 -21.80 -82.11
CA SER A 50 67.22 -22.21 -83.26
C SER A 50 65.76 -21.86 -83.04
N ILE A 51 65.08 -21.54 -84.13
CA ILE A 51 63.64 -21.30 -84.17
C ILE A 51 63.10 -22.07 -85.37
N PHE A 52 62.02 -22.82 -85.18
CA PHE A 52 61.28 -23.45 -86.25
C PHE A 52 59.78 -23.45 -85.94
N GLU A 53 58.95 -23.45 -86.96
CA GLU A 53 57.50 -23.67 -86.84
C GLU A 53 57.19 -25.12 -87.24
N ASP A 54 56.46 -25.84 -86.40
CA ASP A 54 55.96 -27.16 -86.74
C ASP A 54 54.74 -27.08 -87.66
N ARG A 55 54.27 -28.24 -88.13
CA ARG A 55 53.09 -28.32 -88.99
C ARG A 55 51.78 -27.89 -88.34
N ASP A 56 51.74 -27.86 -87.02
CA ASP A 56 50.57 -27.45 -86.25
C ASP A 56 50.58 -25.92 -86.01
N GLY A 57 51.59 -25.22 -86.56
CA GLY A 57 51.78 -23.77 -86.43
C GLY A 57 52.41 -23.36 -85.10
N ALA A 58 52.86 -24.31 -84.28
CA ALA A 58 53.52 -24.02 -83.02
C ALA A 58 54.99 -23.65 -83.26
N ILE A 59 55.45 -22.63 -82.55
CA ILE A 59 56.83 -22.16 -82.65
C ILE A 59 57.68 -22.90 -81.64
N TRP A 60 58.69 -23.60 -82.11
CA TRP A 60 59.67 -24.30 -81.30
C TRP A 60 60.98 -23.54 -81.29
N VAL A 61 61.57 -23.45 -80.11
CA VAL A 61 62.77 -22.66 -79.84
C VAL A 61 63.77 -23.52 -79.12
N GLY A 62 64.90 -23.81 -79.77
CA GLY A 62 66.05 -24.41 -79.12
C GLY A 62 66.81 -23.35 -78.34
N THR A 63 66.89 -23.51 -77.03
CA THR A 63 67.63 -22.63 -76.12
C THR A 63 68.87 -23.35 -75.59
N ALA A 64 69.76 -22.65 -74.88
CA ALA A 64 70.94 -23.31 -74.30
C ALA A 64 70.59 -24.41 -73.29
N GLU A 65 69.51 -24.22 -72.50
CA GLU A 65 69.10 -25.16 -71.44
C GLU A 65 67.90 -26.05 -71.80
N GLY A 66 67.50 -26.14 -73.09
CA GLY A 66 66.34 -26.95 -73.46
C GLY A 66 65.64 -26.55 -74.75
N VAL A 67 64.42 -27.05 -74.94
CA VAL A 67 63.58 -26.72 -76.09
C VAL A 67 62.23 -26.23 -75.60
N SER A 68 61.90 -25.00 -75.97
CA SER A 68 60.60 -24.41 -75.68
C SER A 68 59.66 -24.52 -76.87
N ARG A 69 58.36 -24.71 -76.63
CA ARG A 69 57.30 -24.67 -77.65
C ARG A 69 56.30 -23.56 -77.33
N TYR A 70 55.73 -22.92 -78.33
CA TYR A 70 54.77 -21.83 -78.20
C TYR A 70 53.52 -22.16 -79.01
N ASP A 71 52.36 -22.16 -78.35
CA ASP A 71 51.06 -22.50 -78.96
C ASP A 71 50.35 -21.31 -79.62
N GLY A 72 51.02 -20.16 -79.73
CA GLY A 72 50.42 -18.91 -80.19
C GLY A 72 49.97 -17.98 -79.05
N ARG A 73 49.86 -18.49 -77.81
CA ARG A 73 49.46 -17.73 -76.62
C ARG A 73 50.44 -17.86 -75.44
N THR A 74 51.05 -19.03 -75.23
CA THR A 74 51.83 -19.36 -74.03
C THR A 74 53.05 -20.21 -74.40
N TRP A 75 54.16 -20.03 -73.65
CA TRP A 75 55.40 -20.80 -73.81
C TRP A 75 55.47 -22.01 -72.89
N PHE A 76 56.09 -23.08 -73.38
CA PHE A 76 56.34 -24.33 -72.66
C PHE A 76 57.82 -24.65 -72.70
N PRO A 77 58.56 -24.46 -71.59
CA PRO A 77 60.01 -24.57 -71.58
C PRO A 77 60.54 -26.01 -71.69
N ASN A 78 59.71 -27.01 -71.37
CA ASN A 78 60.07 -28.43 -71.39
C ASN A 78 59.29 -29.17 -72.50
N ALA A 79 59.35 -28.67 -73.73
CA ALA A 79 58.58 -29.26 -74.84
C ALA A 79 59.05 -30.66 -75.26
N LEU A 80 60.13 -31.17 -74.66
CA LEU A 80 60.66 -32.51 -74.86
C LEU A 80 60.77 -33.25 -73.52
N PRO A 81 60.61 -34.59 -73.50
CA PRO A 81 60.62 -35.37 -72.28
C PRO A 81 61.92 -35.24 -71.46
N PRO A 82 61.84 -35.25 -70.12
CA PRO A 82 63.01 -35.27 -69.25
C PRO A 82 63.82 -36.55 -69.48
N GLY A 83 65.14 -36.41 -69.70
CA GLY A 83 66.06 -37.54 -69.92
C GLY A 83 66.66 -37.64 -71.32
N LEU A 84 66.22 -36.80 -72.26
CA LEU A 84 66.98 -36.61 -73.50
C LEU A 84 68.33 -35.95 -73.18
N PRO A 85 69.46 -36.47 -73.70
CA PRO A 85 70.80 -35.94 -73.42
C PRO A 85 71.04 -34.66 -74.23
N LEU A 86 70.34 -33.59 -73.88
CA LEU A 86 70.39 -32.28 -74.52
C LEU A 86 71.30 -31.38 -73.69
N THR A 87 72.59 -31.32 -74.03
CA THR A 87 73.56 -30.56 -73.24
C THR A 87 73.77 -29.14 -73.77
N GLU A 88 73.79 -28.92 -75.10
CA GLU A 88 73.64 -27.59 -75.72
C GLU A 88 73.17 -27.70 -77.19
N PHE A 89 72.24 -26.82 -77.63
CA PHE A 89 71.68 -26.78 -78.99
C PHE A 89 72.42 -25.79 -79.91
N TYR A 90 72.87 -26.24 -81.08
CA TYR A 90 73.50 -25.37 -82.09
C TYR A 90 72.93 -25.53 -83.50
N ASP A 91 72.29 -26.66 -83.78
CA ASP A 91 71.69 -26.93 -85.08
C ASP A 91 70.17 -26.67 -85.05
N PRO A 92 69.56 -26.36 -86.20
CA PRO A 92 68.12 -26.24 -86.31
C PRO A 92 67.45 -27.57 -85.96
N ILE A 93 66.32 -27.48 -85.27
CA ILE A 93 65.41 -28.61 -85.12
C ILE A 93 64.70 -28.80 -86.46
N LEU A 94 64.71 -30.01 -86.99
CA LEU A 94 64.13 -30.32 -88.30
C LEU A 94 62.98 -31.32 -88.16
N GLN A 95 61.85 -31.03 -88.79
CA GLN A 95 60.71 -31.94 -88.83
C GLN A 95 60.67 -32.75 -90.14
N SER A 96 60.55 -34.06 -90.03
CA SER A 96 60.36 -34.98 -91.16
C SER A 96 58.92 -35.00 -91.67
N ARG A 97 58.69 -35.64 -92.83
CA ARG A 97 57.35 -35.73 -93.44
C ARG A 97 56.31 -36.48 -92.62
N ASP A 98 56.77 -37.32 -91.71
CA ASP A 98 55.96 -38.13 -90.80
C ASP A 98 55.75 -37.45 -89.43
N GLY A 99 56.23 -36.21 -89.24
CA GLY A 99 56.13 -35.48 -87.97
C GLY A 99 57.29 -35.71 -87.01
N THR A 100 58.20 -36.64 -87.31
CA THR A 100 59.39 -36.91 -86.47
C THR A 100 60.30 -35.67 -86.40
N LEU A 101 60.68 -35.26 -85.19
CA LEU A 101 61.66 -34.21 -84.94
C LEU A 101 63.08 -34.79 -84.87
N TRP A 102 64.00 -34.14 -85.56
CA TRP A 102 65.42 -34.46 -85.57
C TRP A 102 66.17 -33.33 -84.88
N LEU A 103 66.88 -33.69 -83.81
CA LEU A 103 67.61 -32.75 -82.95
C LEU A 103 69.07 -33.17 -82.91
N ASN A 104 70.00 -32.25 -83.09
CA ASN A 104 71.41 -32.53 -82.85
C ASN A 104 71.84 -31.95 -81.50
N SER A 105 72.57 -32.74 -80.73
CA SER A 105 73.16 -32.32 -79.46
C SER A 105 74.65 -32.63 -79.41
N ALA A 106 75.42 -31.73 -78.81
CA ALA A 106 76.86 -31.85 -78.61
C ALA A 106 77.21 -31.78 -77.12
N SER A 107 78.14 -32.63 -76.66
CA SER A 107 78.56 -32.68 -75.25
C SER A 107 79.50 -31.55 -74.81
N ASP A 108 80.08 -30.81 -75.77
CA ASP A 108 80.95 -29.64 -75.54
C ASP A 108 80.99 -28.80 -76.82
N ALA A 109 80.20 -27.74 -76.88
CA ALA A 109 80.03 -26.97 -78.10
C ALA A 109 81.01 -25.81 -78.26
N ASP A 110 81.66 -25.37 -77.17
CA ASP A 110 82.79 -24.44 -77.24
C ASP A 110 83.99 -25.08 -77.95
N ALA A 111 84.18 -26.40 -77.81
CA ALA A 111 85.18 -27.17 -78.56
C ALA A 111 84.89 -27.21 -80.08
N TRP A 112 83.61 -27.29 -80.50
CA TRP A 112 83.23 -27.29 -81.92
C TRP A 112 83.47 -25.93 -82.58
N ARG A 113 83.21 -24.83 -81.85
CA ARG A 113 83.42 -23.45 -82.33
C ARG A 113 84.90 -23.10 -82.50
N ASN A 114 85.79 -23.73 -81.73
CA ASN A 114 87.24 -23.54 -81.81
C ASN A 114 87.94 -24.30 -82.95
N ARG A 115 87.20 -24.85 -83.94
CA ARG A 115 87.79 -25.45 -85.16
C ARG A 115 88.73 -24.50 -85.94
N SER A 116 88.64 -23.20 -85.70
CA SER A 116 89.42 -22.17 -86.41
C SER A 116 90.41 -21.39 -85.52
N GLY A 117 90.59 -21.78 -84.24
CA GLY A 117 91.46 -21.09 -83.27
C GLY A 117 92.78 -21.84 -82.97
N PRO A 118 93.83 -21.16 -82.48
CA PRO A 118 95.15 -21.79 -82.25
C PRO A 118 95.18 -22.81 -81.09
N GLN A 119 94.19 -22.77 -80.19
CA GLN A 119 94.08 -23.70 -79.06
C GLN A 119 93.01 -24.75 -79.38
N HIS A 120 93.45 -25.90 -79.87
CA HIS A 120 92.58 -27.06 -80.07
C HIS A 120 92.25 -27.69 -78.71
N ALA A 121 90.96 -27.78 -78.38
CA ALA A 121 90.51 -28.70 -77.34
C ALA A 121 90.75 -30.14 -77.82
N THR A 122 91.51 -30.93 -77.08
CA THR A 122 91.94 -32.30 -77.43
C THR A 122 91.12 -33.40 -76.74
N GLY A 123 89.91 -33.07 -76.28
CA GLY A 123 88.97 -34.05 -75.71
C GLY A 123 88.06 -34.70 -76.77
N PRO A 124 87.59 -35.94 -76.58
CA PRO A 124 86.57 -36.54 -77.45
C PRO A 124 85.24 -35.81 -77.26
N TYR A 125 84.75 -35.13 -78.31
CA TYR A 125 83.40 -34.59 -78.34
C TYR A 125 82.43 -35.65 -78.86
N THR A 126 81.24 -35.75 -78.25
CA THR A 126 80.17 -36.61 -78.75
C THR A 126 79.11 -35.78 -79.42
N LEU A 127 78.85 -36.08 -80.70
CA LEU A 127 77.70 -35.59 -81.44
C LEU A 127 76.62 -36.66 -81.41
N ARG A 128 75.41 -36.28 -81.03
CA ARG A 128 74.23 -37.15 -81.03
C ARG A 128 73.17 -36.54 -81.92
N THR A 129 72.68 -37.33 -82.86
CA THR A 129 71.44 -37.03 -83.57
C THR A 129 70.32 -37.81 -82.90
N ILE A 130 69.36 -37.09 -82.33
CA ILE A 130 68.20 -37.61 -81.61
C ILE A 130 67.02 -37.59 -82.58
N ARG A 131 66.39 -38.76 -82.73
CA ARG A 131 65.11 -38.93 -83.42
C ARG A 131 64.01 -38.94 -82.37
N TYR A 132 63.20 -37.88 -82.32
CA TYR A 132 62.05 -37.77 -81.43
C TYR A 132 60.76 -37.89 -82.23
N VAL A 133 59.88 -38.81 -81.84
CA VAL A 133 58.56 -38.98 -82.44
C VAL A 133 57.55 -38.44 -81.43
N PRO A 134 56.90 -37.30 -81.69
CA PRO A 134 55.84 -36.80 -80.82
C PRO A 134 54.71 -37.82 -80.71
N GLU A 135 54.14 -37.95 -79.53
CA GLU A 135 52.95 -38.76 -79.29
C GLU A 135 51.71 -38.09 -79.90
N THR A 136 50.72 -38.90 -80.27
CA THR A 136 49.44 -38.44 -80.84
C THR A 136 48.23 -38.80 -79.98
N ASP A 137 48.44 -39.51 -78.88
CA ASP A 137 47.37 -39.97 -78.01
C ASP A 137 47.02 -38.87 -77.00
N PRO A 138 45.75 -38.42 -76.94
CA PRO A 138 45.35 -37.35 -76.05
C PRO A 138 45.21 -37.82 -74.59
N PRO A 139 45.40 -36.92 -73.61
CA PRO A 139 45.11 -37.21 -72.21
C PRO A 139 43.59 -37.21 -71.95
N GLU A 140 43.18 -37.87 -70.87
CA GLU A 140 41.81 -37.85 -70.35
C GLU A 140 41.69 -36.94 -69.12
N THR A 141 40.64 -36.13 -69.06
CA THR A 141 40.34 -35.23 -67.92
C THR A 141 39.32 -35.86 -66.97
N ILE A 142 39.57 -35.74 -65.67
CA ILE A 142 38.71 -36.28 -64.60
C ILE A 142 38.43 -35.19 -63.57
N MET A 143 37.15 -34.90 -63.32
CA MET A 143 36.72 -34.01 -62.22
C MET A 143 36.81 -34.76 -60.88
N THR A 144 37.54 -34.19 -59.91
CA THR A 144 37.84 -34.85 -58.63
C THR A 144 36.98 -34.37 -57.46
N ILE A 145 36.52 -33.11 -57.49
CA ILE A 145 35.64 -32.55 -56.46
C ILE A 145 34.36 -32.00 -57.09
N ASP A 146 33.23 -32.47 -56.56
CA ASP A 146 31.88 -31.98 -56.85
C ASP A 146 31.36 -31.18 -55.64
N PRO A 147 31.25 -29.85 -55.71
CA PRO A 147 30.86 -29.02 -54.58
C PRO A 147 29.38 -29.17 -54.17
N GLY A 148 28.53 -29.87 -54.96
CA GLY A 148 27.11 -30.06 -54.66
C GLY A 148 26.26 -28.80 -54.91
N GLU A 149 25.27 -28.55 -54.04
CA GLU A 149 24.43 -27.35 -54.12
C GLU A 149 25.16 -26.13 -53.54
N ALA A 150 25.20 -25.03 -54.29
CA ALA A 150 25.83 -23.79 -53.88
C ALA A 150 24.81 -22.68 -53.61
N PHE A 151 25.12 -21.78 -52.69
CA PHE A 151 24.30 -20.61 -52.41
C PHE A 151 24.78 -19.40 -53.21
N GLN A 152 23.84 -18.58 -53.69
CA GLN A 152 24.15 -17.32 -54.35
C GLN A 152 25.05 -16.45 -53.47
N GLY A 153 26.18 -15.99 -54.04
CA GLY A 153 27.20 -15.21 -53.32
C GLY A 153 28.20 -16.05 -52.50
N GLY A 154 28.09 -17.38 -52.54
CA GLY A 154 29.08 -18.29 -51.96
C GLY A 154 30.26 -18.57 -52.90
N LYS A 155 31.40 -18.97 -52.33
CA LYS A 155 32.56 -19.45 -53.08
C LYS A 155 32.38 -20.92 -53.42
N ILE A 156 32.47 -21.26 -54.71
CA ILE A 156 32.34 -22.63 -55.21
C ILE A 156 33.68 -23.07 -55.78
N THR A 157 34.20 -24.19 -55.30
CA THR A 157 35.52 -24.69 -55.70
C THR A 157 35.38 -26.00 -56.47
N PHE A 158 36.00 -26.04 -57.65
CA PHE A 158 36.16 -27.23 -58.47
C PHE A 158 37.59 -27.69 -58.42
N ALA A 159 37.78 -29.01 -58.44
CA ALA A 159 39.08 -29.61 -58.64
C ALA A 159 38.98 -30.67 -59.73
N TRP A 160 40.04 -30.77 -60.51
CA TRP A 160 40.15 -31.69 -61.64
C TRP A 160 41.56 -32.26 -61.69
N THR A 161 41.73 -33.23 -62.57
CA THR A 161 43.00 -33.86 -62.83
C THR A 161 42.97 -34.55 -64.18
N GLY A 162 44.08 -35.11 -64.62
CA GLY A 162 44.19 -35.79 -65.89
C GLY A 162 45.04 -37.04 -65.80
N ALA A 163 44.88 -37.90 -66.80
CA ALA A 163 45.69 -39.08 -66.99
C ALA A 163 46.06 -39.18 -68.47
N ASP A 164 47.36 -39.30 -68.72
CA ASP A 164 47.88 -39.72 -70.02
C ASP A 164 47.90 -41.27 -70.03
N PRO A 165 47.17 -41.93 -70.96
CA PRO A 165 47.08 -43.39 -71.02
C PRO A 165 48.43 -44.12 -71.04
N TRP A 166 49.45 -43.52 -71.64
CA TRP A 166 50.77 -44.13 -71.81
C TRP A 166 51.85 -43.55 -70.89
N GLN A 167 51.48 -42.60 -70.03
CA GLN A 167 52.35 -41.92 -69.06
C GLN A 167 53.59 -41.26 -69.68
N SER A 168 53.52 -40.86 -70.95
CA SER A 168 54.60 -40.11 -71.61
C SER A 168 54.71 -38.69 -71.06
N THR A 169 53.57 -38.12 -70.65
CA THR A 169 53.49 -36.89 -69.88
C THR A 169 53.11 -37.22 -68.44
N LEU A 170 53.93 -36.79 -67.48
CA LEU A 170 53.60 -36.95 -66.07
C LEU A 170 52.36 -36.12 -65.72
N ARG A 171 51.57 -36.60 -64.76
CA ARG A 171 50.34 -35.92 -64.33
C ARG A 171 50.54 -34.49 -63.86
N GLU A 172 51.73 -34.17 -63.36
CA GLU A 172 52.15 -32.83 -62.94
C GLU A 172 52.54 -31.91 -64.11
N ASP A 173 52.88 -32.50 -65.26
CA ASP A 173 53.21 -31.78 -66.49
C ASP A 173 51.99 -31.56 -67.41
N LEU A 174 50.87 -32.22 -67.11
CA LEU A 174 49.59 -31.98 -67.79
C LEU A 174 49.08 -30.57 -67.52
N GLN A 175 48.50 -29.97 -68.56
CA GLN A 175 47.93 -28.63 -68.48
C GLN A 175 46.44 -28.65 -68.72
N TYR A 176 45.71 -27.75 -68.08
CA TYR A 176 44.26 -27.72 -68.12
C TYR A 176 43.77 -26.35 -68.58
N ALA A 177 42.73 -26.38 -69.40
CA ALA A 177 41.90 -25.22 -69.70
C ALA A 177 40.49 -25.49 -69.19
N TYR A 178 39.82 -24.45 -68.70
CA TYR A 178 38.44 -24.52 -68.23
C TYR A 178 37.59 -23.43 -68.85
N ARG A 179 36.27 -23.65 -68.90
CA ARG A 179 35.27 -22.62 -69.21
C ARG A 179 34.00 -22.83 -68.40
N LEU A 180 33.24 -21.76 -68.22
CA LEU A 180 31.96 -21.75 -67.53
C LEU A 180 30.85 -21.38 -68.54
N ASP A 181 29.74 -22.12 -68.52
CA ASP A 181 28.53 -21.88 -69.30
C ASP A 181 28.76 -21.68 -70.81
N GLY A 182 29.70 -22.43 -71.38
CA GLY A 182 30.04 -22.35 -72.80
C GLY A 182 30.80 -21.08 -73.22
N GLY A 183 31.34 -20.32 -72.26
CA GLY A 183 32.19 -19.16 -72.52
C GLY A 183 33.54 -19.49 -73.17
N GLU A 184 34.44 -18.50 -73.23
CA GLU A 184 35.79 -18.71 -73.76
C GLU A 184 36.62 -19.62 -72.84
N TRP A 185 37.44 -20.48 -73.46
CA TRP A 185 38.42 -21.30 -72.74
C TRP A 185 39.50 -20.42 -72.10
N SER A 186 39.83 -20.72 -70.85
CA SER A 186 40.99 -20.15 -70.18
C SER A 186 42.29 -20.49 -70.94
N LEU A 187 43.36 -19.76 -70.63
CA LEU A 187 44.71 -20.22 -70.99
C LEU A 187 44.98 -21.56 -70.29
N TYR A 188 45.78 -22.39 -70.94
CA TYR A 188 46.25 -23.64 -70.36
C TYR A 188 47.26 -23.36 -69.26
N GLY A 189 47.06 -23.97 -68.10
CA GLY A 189 47.97 -23.85 -66.96
C GLY A 189 48.03 -25.14 -66.15
N ALA A 190 48.93 -25.18 -65.17
CA ALA A 190 49.09 -26.32 -64.26
C ALA A 190 48.04 -26.36 -63.13
N ASP A 191 47.13 -25.37 -63.08
CA ASP A 191 46.12 -25.28 -62.04
C ASP A 191 45.14 -26.46 -62.11
N MET A 192 45.04 -27.18 -61.00
CA MET A 192 44.10 -28.31 -60.82
C MET A 192 42.86 -27.92 -60.02
N ILE A 193 42.79 -26.69 -59.53
CA ILE A 193 41.72 -26.19 -58.66
C ILE A 193 41.31 -24.79 -59.11
N ARG A 194 40.01 -24.54 -59.20
CA ARG A 194 39.47 -23.21 -59.46
C ARG A 194 38.25 -22.91 -58.61
N SER A 195 38.22 -21.69 -58.08
CA SER A 195 37.04 -21.16 -57.40
C SER A 195 36.34 -20.09 -58.23
N PHE A 196 35.02 -20.11 -58.17
CA PHE A 196 34.13 -19.07 -58.70
C PHE A 196 33.40 -18.40 -57.53
N GLU A 197 33.30 -17.08 -57.59
CA GLU A 197 32.58 -16.26 -56.64
C GLU A 197 31.47 -15.52 -57.40
N GLU A 198 30.35 -15.24 -56.72
CA GLU A 198 29.25 -14.42 -57.27
C GLU A 198 28.57 -14.97 -58.53
N LEU A 199 28.35 -16.29 -58.61
CA LEU A 199 27.52 -16.85 -59.66
C LEU A 199 26.03 -16.50 -59.47
N ASP A 200 25.35 -16.29 -60.59
CA ASP A 200 23.93 -16.02 -60.64
C ASP A 200 23.09 -17.22 -60.16
N VAL A 201 21.82 -16.98 -59.81
CA VAL A 201 20.90 -18.08 -59.48
C VAL A 201 20.52 -18.80 -60.76
N GLY A 202 20.82 -20.09 -60.83
CA GLY A 202 20.58 -20.87 -62.03
C GLY A 202 21.29 -22.20 -62.03
N THR A 203 21.19 -22.90 -63.15
CA THR A 203 22.01 -24.07 -63.45
C THR A 203 23.23 -23.63 -64.22
N HIS A 204 24.42 -23.96 -63.74
CA HIS A 204 25.69 -23.64 -64.35
C HIS A 204 26.42 -24.92 -64.75
N THR A 205 27.24 -24.86 -65.79
CA THR A 205 28.07 -25.98 -66.25
C THR A 205 29.52 -25.56 -66.39
N ILE A 206 30.41 -26.26 -65.71
CA ILE A 206 31.86 -26.13 -65.90
C ILE A 206 32.35 -27.24 -66.81
N GLU A 207 33.23 -26.88 -67.74
CA GLU A 207 33.93 -27.81 -68.62
C GLU A 207 35.44 -27.62 -68.44
N VAL A 208 36.16 -28.73 -68.36
CA VAL A 208 37.63 -28.75 -68.22
C VAL A 208 38.20 -29.76 -69.19
N LYS A 209 39.28 -29.38 -69.88
CA LYS A 209 40.04 -30.30 -70.74
C LYS A 209 41.53 -30.23 -70.43
N ALA A 210 42.18 -31.38 -70.46
CA ALA A 210 43.60 -31.55 -70.32
C ALA A 210 44.29 -31.50 -71.69
N ARG A 211 45.58 -31.16 -71.68
CA ARG A 211 46.49 -31.38 -72.80
C ARG A 211 47.85 -31.87 -72.30
N ASP A 212 48.53 -32.61 -73.15
CA ASP A 212 49.87 -33.13 -72.90
C ASP A 212 50.98 -32.17 -73.40
N LEU A 213 52.25 -32.58 -73.28
CA LEU A 213 53.40 -31.80 -73.78
C LEU A 213 53.49 -31.78 -75.32
N ALA A 214 52.84 -32.73 -75.99
CA ALA A 214 52.72 -32.79 -77.44
C ALA A 214 51.55 -31.94 -77.99
N PHE A 215 50.80 -31.24 -77.12
CA PHE A 215 49.59 -30.48 -77.42
C PHE A 215 48.42 -31.32 -77.95
N ASN A 216 48.41 -32.62 -77.67
CA ASN A 216 47.19 -33.40 -77.82
C ASN A 216 46.22 -32.96 -76.74
N GLU A 217 45.05 -32.49 -77.16
CA GLU A 217 43.98 -32.05 -76.27
C GLU A 217 42.97 -33.17 -76.04
N ASP A 218 42.44 -33.26 -74.82
CA ASP A 218 41.32 -34.15 -74.51
C ASP A 218 40.12 -33.84 -75.44
N PRO A 219 39.71 -34.80 -76.31
CA PRO A 219 38.62 -34.61 -77.25
C PRO A 219 37.25 -34.57 -76.55
N THR A 220 37.18 -35.03 -75.30
CA THR A 220 35.96 -35.15 -74.49
C THR A 220 36.12 -34.42 -73.16
N PRO A 221 35.98 -33.08 -73.14
CA PRO A 221 36.13 -32.30 -71.91
C PRO A 221 35.26 -32.83 -70.77
N ALA A 222 35.85 -32.94 -69.58
CA ALA A 222 35.11 -33.30 -68.38
C ALA A 222 34.12 -32.18 -68.04
N MET A 223 32.84 -32.50 -68.07
CA MET A 223 31.76 -31.54 -67.82
C MET A 223 31.01 -31.85 -66.53
N LYS A 224 30.62 -30.81 -65.79
CA LYS A 224 29.80 -30.95 -64.58
C LYS A 224 28.80 -29.82 -64.44
N SER A 225 27.53 -30.18 -64.24
CA SER A 225 26.44 -29.23 -63.98
C SER A 225 26.11 -29.15 -62.50
N PHE A 226 25.86 -27.94 -62.00
CA PHE A 226 25.49 -27.65 -60.61
C PHE A 226 24.45 -26.54 -60.55
N SER A 227 23.74 -26.40 -59.42
CA SER A 227 22.71 -25.37 -59.24
C SER A 227 23.08 -24.41 -58.12
N VAL A 228 22.92 -23.11 -58.40
CA VAL A 228 23.10 -22.03 -57.45
C VAL A 228 21.72 -21.57 -56.99
N VAL A 229 21.41 -21.80 -55.72
CA VAL A 229 20.10 -21.47 -55.14
C VAL A 229 20.12 -20.14 -54.40
N PRO A 230 18.97 -19.41 -54.33
CA PRO A 230 18.87 -18.20 -53.54
C PRO A 230 19.13 -18.49 -52.05
N VAL A 231 19.80 -17.53 -51.41
CA VAL A 231 19.98 -17.46 -49.96
C VAL A 231 18.66 -17.56 -49.22
N VAL A 232 18.67 -18.21 -48.05
CA VAL A 232 17.47 -18.62 -47.30
C VAL A 232 16.52 -17.45 -47.03
N TRP A 233 17.05 -16.27 -46.70
CA TRP A 233 16.24 -15.11 -46.33
C TRP A 233 15.47 -14.44 -47.48
N ARG A 234 15.81 -14.76 -48.73
CA ARG A 234 15.07 -14.28 -49.92
C ARG A 234 13.92 -15.20 -50.33
N ARG A 235 13.78 -16.38 -49.69
CA ARG A 235 12.74 -17.35 -50.04
C ARG A 235 11.37 -16.92 -49.47
N PRO A 236 10.26 -17.06 -50.22
CA PRO A 236 8.94 -16.58 -49.79
C PRO A 236 8.47 -17.12 -48.43
N TRP A 237 8.76 -18.38 -48.13
CA TRP A 237 8.38 -19.00 -46.84
C TRP A 237 9.07 -18.33 -45.64
N PHE A 238 10.32 -17.86 -45.81
CA PHE A 238 11.08 -17.22 -44.75
C PHE A 238 10.57 -15.80 -44.49
N ILE A 239 10.21 -15.07 -45.57
CA ILE A 239 9.53 -13.77 -45.46
C ILE A 239 8.20 -13.92 -44.71
N GLY A 240 7.43 -14.98 -45.02
CA GLY A 240 6.20 -15.32 -44.30
C GLY A 240 6.41 -15.58 -42.81
N LEU A 241 7.48 -16.30 -42.43
CA LEU A 241 7.86 -16.51 -41.03
C LEU A 241 8.20 -15.20 -40.31
N ILE A 242 8.98 -14.32 -40.94
CA ILE A 242 9.32 -13.00 -40.37
C ILE A 242 8.04 -12.18 -40.16
N LEU A 243 7.16 -12.10 -41.15
CA LEU A 243 5.90 -11.38 -41.04
C LEU A 243 5.02 -11.93 -39.92
N GLY A 244 4.90 -13.27 -39.82
CA GLY A 244 4.17 -13.92 -38.73
C GLY A 244 4.74 -13.58 -37.36
N PHE A 245 6.07 -13.60 -37.21
CA PHE A 245 6.75 -13.23 -35.97
C PHE A 245 6.46 -11.77 -35.58
N VAL A 246 6.50 -10.84 -36.54
CA VAL A 246 6.18 -9.42 -36.32
C VAL A 246 4.73 -9.24 -35.87
N VAL A 247 3.77 -9.92 -36.51
CA VAL A 247 2.34 -9.84 -36.13
C VAL A 247 2.11 -10.38 -34.73
N ILE A 248 2.69 -11.54 -34.38
CA ILE A 248 2.55 -12.13 -33.05
C ILE A 248 3.15 -11.20 -31.99
N THR A 249 4.35 -10.66 -32.25
CA THR A 249 5.02 -9.75 -31.33
C THR A 249 4.21 -8.47 -31.13
N GLY A 250 3.68 -7.88 -32.21
CA GLY A 250 2.79 -6.72 -32.15
C GLY A 250 1.53 -7.01 -31.33
N PHE A 251 0.87 -8.15 -31.56
CA PHE A 251 -0.30 -8.58 -30.81
C PHE A 251 0.00 -8.75 -29.31
N LEU A 252 1.12 -9.40 -28.96
CA LEU A 252 1.55 -9.56 -27.56
C LEU A 252 1.82 -8.21 -26.90
N ILE A 253 2.54 -7.30 -27.57
CA ILE A 253 2.81 -5.94 -27.08
C ILE A 253 1.49 -5.19 -26.84
N THR A 254 0.56 -5.20 -27.81
CA THR A 254 -0.75 -4.57 -27.65
C THR A 254 -1.50 -5.15 -26.47
N ARG A 255 -1.49 -6.48 -26.30
CA ARG A 255 -2.16 -7.14 -25.18
C ARG A 255 -1.55 -6.76 -23.83
N ILE A 256 -0.22 -6.65 -23.75
CA ILE A 256 0.50 -6.21 -22.56
C ILE A 256 0.11 -4.77 -22.22
N ILE A 257 0.14 -3.85 -23.19
CA ILE A 257 -0.22 -2.44 -22.97
C ILE A 257 -1.68 -2.30 -22.51
N VAL A 258 -2.61 -3.03 -23.13
CA VAL A 258 -4.03 -3.01 -22.72
C VAL A 258 -4.21 -3.57 -21.31
N ARG A 259 -3.53 -4.66 -20.98
CA ARG A 259 -3.58 -5.26 -19.63
C ARG A 259 -3.00 -4.31 -18.58
N ASP A 260 -1.89 -3.66 -18.89
CA ASP A 260 -1.22 -2.71 -18.01
C ASP A 260 -2.11 -1.49 -17.73
N ARG A 261 -2.74 -0.92 -18.76
CA ARG A 261 -3.72 0.17 -18.60
C ARG A 261 -4.91 -0.23 -17.74
N ARG A 262 -5.48 -1.42 -17.95
CA ARG A 262 -6.59 -1.94 -17.11
C ARG A 262 -6.14 -2.14 -15.67
N LEU A 263 -4.93 -2.61 -15.45
CA LEU A 263 -4.37 -2.80 -14.12
C LEU A 263 -4.19 -1.46 -13.39
N HIS A 264 -3.70 -0.43 -14.09
CA HIS A 264 -3.55 0.91 -13.53
C HIS A 264 -4.90 1.55 -13.20
N GLN A 265 -5.90 1.42 -14.08
CA GLN A 265 -7.27 1.88 -13.80
C GLN A 265 -7.85 1.19 -12.56
N SER A 266 -7.76 -0.13 -12.49
CA SER A 266 -8.27 -0.88 -11.34
C SER A 266 -7.51 -0.59 -10.04
N ASN A 267 -6.18 -0.36 -10.10
CA ASN A 267 -5.39 0.04 -8.94
C ASN A 267 -5.77 1.43 -8.44
N GLU A 268 -6.01 2.38 -9.35
CA GLU A 268 -6.42 3.73 -8.98
C GLU A 268 -7.83 3.73 -8.36
N GLU A 269 -8.77 2.97 -8.93
CA GLU A 269 -10.10 2.75 -8.33
C GLU A 269 -10.00 2.09 -6.95
N LEU A 270 -9.11 1.10 -6.79
CA LEU A 270 -8.88 0.46 -5.49
C LEU A 270 -8.32 1.44 -4.47
N ARG A 271 -7.35 2.27 -4.86
CA ARG A 271 -6.77 3.31 -4.01
C ARG A 271 -7.83 4.33 -3.58
N GLN A 272 -8.63 4.82 -4.51
CA GLN A 272 -9.74 5.72 -4.20
C GLN A 272 -10.71 5.08 -3.21
N THR A 273 -11.05 3.80 -3.40
CA THR A 273 -11.95 3.08 -2.49
C THR A 273 -11.34 2.88 -1.10
N ILE A 274 -10.02 2.61 -1.01
CA ILE A 274 -9.30 2.47 0.26
C ILE A 274 -9.26 3.82 0.99
N ASP A 275 -8.93 4.91 0.29
CA ASP A 275 -8.87 6.24 0.86
C ASP A 275 -10.27 6.72 1.30
N GLU A 276 -11.31 6.43 0.52
CA GLU A 276 -12.69 6.72 0.87
C GLU A 276 -13.15 5.92 2.10
N ARG A 277 -12.80 4.63 2.19
CA ARG A 277 -13.07 3.82 3.39
C ARG A 277 -12.33 4.33 4.62
N ALA A 278 -11.04 4.63 4.49
CA ALA A 278 -10.24 5.17 5.60
C ALA A 278 -10.83 6.50 6.12
N ARG A 279 -11.30 7.36 5.21
CA ARG A 279 -11.99 8.60 5.57
C ARG A 279 -13.33 8.36 6.26
N LEU A 280 -14.14 7.42 5.76
CA LEU A 280 -15.42 7.07 6.36
C LEU A 280 -15.25 6.45 7.75
N ASP A 281 -14.23 5.61 7.95
CA ASP A 281 -13.91 5.00 9.24
C ASP A 281 -13.48 6.07 10.26
N ASP A 282 -12.65 7.04 9.87
CA ASP A 282 -12.28 8.18 10.73
C ASP A 282 -13.51 9.05 11.09
N GLN A 283 -14.39 9.32 10.12
CA GLN A 283 -15.65 10.04 10.38
C GLN A 283 -16.58 9.26 11.32
N LEU A 284 -16.67 7.93 11.16
CA LEU A 284 -17.46 7.07 12.03
C LEU A 284 -16.89 7.03 13.44
N GLN A 285 -15.57 7.00 13.61
CA GLN A 285 -14.92 7.02 14.91
C GLN A 285 -15.18 8.36 15.64
N ASN A 286 -15.06 9.49 14.92
CA ASN A 286 -15.40 10.81 15.45
C ASN A 286 -16.89 10.91 15.84
N LEU A 287 -17.81 10.44 14.99
CA LEU A 287 -19.24 10.43 15.32
C LEU A 287 -19.56 9.55 16.53
N ARG A 288 -18.93 8.38 16.65
CA ARG A 288 -19.11 7.48 17.82
C ARG A 288 -18.62 8.13 19.10
N TYR A 289 -17.47 8.80 19.07
CA TYR A 289 -16.96 9.54 20.22
C TYR A 289 -17.95 10.62 20.66
N LEU A 290 -18.40 11.47 19.73
CA LEU A 290 -19.32 12.57 20.05
C LEU A 290 -20.67 12.07 20.56
N TYR A 291 -21.20 11.00 19.95
CA TYR A 291 -22.44 10.40 20.42
C TYR A 291 -22.30 9.85 21.83
N ARG A 292 -21.19 9.16 22.12
CA ARG A 292 -20.89 8.63 23.46
C ARG A 292 -20.74 9.74 24.48
N LEU A 293 -19.93 10.76 24.17
CA LEU A 293 -19.74 11.93 25.02
C LEU A 293 -21.09 12.57 25.35
N ARG A 294 -21.90 12.89 24.34
CA ARG A 294 -23.22 13.49 24.55
C ARG A 294 -24.14 12.61 25.40
N SER A 295 -24.24 11.32 25.07
CA SER A 295 -25.11 10.39 25.78
C SER A 295 -24.73 10.23 27.26
N GLU A 296 -23.43 10.25 27.57
CA GLU A 296 -22.98 10.13 28.95
C GLU A 296 -23.12 11.45 29.72
N LEU A 297 -23.03 12.61 29.06
CA LEU A 297 -23.23 13.92 29.70
C LEU A 297 -24.71 14.24 29.96
N ASP A 298 -25.62 13.86 29.07
CA ASP A 298 -27.06 14.16 29.19
C ASP A 298 -27.70 13.53 30.44
N GLY A 299 -27.11 12.46 30.98
CA GLY A 299 -27.58 11.77 32.20
C GLY A 299 -27.16 12.45 33.52
N GLU A 300 -26.20 13.37 33.49
CA GLU A 300 -25.60 13.92 34.71
C GLU A 300 -26.35 15.15 35.21
N LYS A 301 -26.71 15.17 36.50
CA LYS A 301 -27.57 16.21 37.12
C LYS A 301 -26.81 17.43 37.63
N SER A 302 -25.50 17.34 37.87
CA SER A 302 -24.71 18.43 38.45
C SER A 302 -23.56 18.88 37.55
N PRO A 303 -23.17 20.17 37.57
CA PRO A 303 -22.02 20.66 36.81
C PRO A 303 -20.73 19.89 37.07
N ARG A 304 -20.50 19.49 38.33
CA ARG A 304 -19.33 18.69 38.72
C ARG A 304 -19.36 17.29 38.12
N ALA A 305 -20.52 16.63 38.12
CA ALA A 305 -20.66 15.29 37.55
C ALA A 305 -20.50 15.30 36.01
N VAL A 306 -21.00 16.35 35.35
CA VAL A 306 -20.78 16.60 33.91
C VAL A 306 -19.28 16.68 33.59
N ILE A 307 -18.51 17.45 34.37
CA ILE A 307 -17.05 17.58 34.16
C ILE A 307 -16.32 16.25 34.44
N GLN A 308 -16.67 15.56 35.52
CA GLN A 308 -16.08 14.24 35.84
C GLN A 308 -16.35 13.22 34.75
N ARG A 309 -17.57 13.17 34.22
CA ARG A 309 -17.95 12.24 33.16
C ARG A 309 -17.27 12.58 31.84
N ALA A 310 -17.19 13.87 31.48
CA ALA A 310 -16.50 14.31 30.27
C ALA A 310 -15.02 13.90 30.27
N GLY A 311 -14.32 14.15 31.38
CA GLY A 311 -12.91 13.77 31.54
C GLY A 311 -12.71 12.26 31.44
N ALA A 312 -13.58 11.47 32.07
CA ALA A 312 -13.54 10.01 31.98
C ALA A 312 -13.76 9.51 30.54
N VAL A 313 -14.76 10.03 29.82
CA VAL A 313 -15.03 9.64 28.41
C VAL A 313 -13.84 9.98 27.51
N MET A 314 -13.27 11.16 27.68
CA MET A 314 -12.10 11.60 26.92
C MET A 314 -10.90 10.67 27.16
N MET A 315 -10.67 10.26 28.42
CA MET A 315 -9.67 9.26 28.76
C MET A 315 -9.92 7.89 28.14
N THR A 316 -11.18 7.45 27.95
CA THR A 316 -11.44 6.15 27.28
C THR A 316 -11.01 6.13 25.82
N VAL A 317 -11.07 7.26 25.13
CA VAL A 317 -10.59 7.39 23.74
C VAL A 317 -9.06 7.49 23.70
N LEU A 318 -8.47 8.09 24.73
CA LEU A 318 -7.03 8.29 24.85
C LEU A 318 -6.29 7.08 25.43
N ASN A 319 -6.99 6.12 26.04
CA ASN A 319 -6.40 4.94 26.71
C ASN A 319 -5.58 4.01 25.78
N GLY A 320 -5.57 4.26 24.47
CA GLY A 320 -4.68 3.61 23.50
C GLY A 320 -3.36 4.34 23.24
N ALA A 321 -3.20 5.59 23.71
CA ALA A 321 -1.97 6.36 23.67
C ALA A 321 -1.28 6.25 25.04
N ALA A 322 -0.08 5.66 25.08
CA ALA A 322 0.73 5.68 26.30
C ALA A 322 1.02 7.14 26.69
N ASN A 323 0.92 7.47 27.99
CA ASN A 323 1.11 8.81 28.54
C ASN A 323 0.15 9.87 27.98
N ALA A 324 -1.11 9.82 28.42
CA ALA A 324 -2.10 10.87 28.17
C ALA A 324 -2.76 11.35 29.47
N ALA A 325 -2.96 12.66 29.58
CA ALA A 325 -3.65 13.29 30.71
C ALA A 325 -4.62 14.38 30.22
N VAL A 326 -5.77 14.48 30.87
CA VAL A 326 -6.78 15.51 30.61
C VAL A 326 -6.95 16.32 31.88
N CYS A 327 -6.88 17.65 31.75
CA CYS A 327 -7.17 18.57 32.82
C CYS A 327 -8.35 19.46 32.42
N VAL A 328 -9.36 19.52 33.28
CA VAL A 328 -10.49 20.43 33.12
C VAL A 328 -10.45 21.41 34.27
N SER A 329 -10.39 22.70 33.97
CA SER A 329 -10.58 23.77 34.95
C SER A 329 -11.92 24.46 34.68
N PHE A 330 -12.72 24.71 35.71
CA PHE A 330 -13.99 25.40 35.59
C PHE A 330 -14.33 26.08 36.92
N ASP A 331 -14.66 27.37 36.89
CA ASP A 331 -15.03 28.18 38.07
C ASP A 331 -14.06 28.06 39.27
N GLY A 332 -12.76 28.02 38.99
CA GLY A 332 -11.71 27.98 40.02
C GLY A 332 -11.46 26.61 40.64
N GLN A 333 -12.16 25.57 40.19
CA GLN A 333 -11.87 24.17 40.50
C GLN A 333 -11.18 23.48 39.32
N GLN A 334 -10.37 22.46 39.62
CA GLN A 334 -9.57 21.72 38.65
C GLN A 334 -9.78 20.22 38.85
N TRP A 335 -9.95 19.50 37.74
CA TRP A 335 -10.10 18.05 37.67
C TRP A 335 -9.06 17.48 36.73
N GLU A 336 -8.31 16.50 37.20
CA GLU A 336 -7.26 15.82 36.43
C GLU A 336 -7.64 14.35 36.24
N PHE A 337 -7.40 13.86 35.03
CA PHE A 337 -7.70 12.51 34.58
C PHE A 337 -6.50 11.94 33.82
N GLY A 338 -6.11 10.69 34.08
CA GLY A 338 -5.01 10.02 33.39
C GLY A 338 -3.70 9.96 34.19
N ASP A 339 -2.59 9.79 33.47
CA ASP A 339 -1.25 9.67 34.05
C ASP A 339 -0.75 11.02 34.61
N GLU A 340 0.24 10.98 35.52
CA GLU A 340 0.88 12.20 36.03
C GLU A 340 1.47 13.02 34.87
N ILE A 341 1.20 14.32 34.85
CA ILE A 341 1.68 15.24 33.81
C ILE A 341 3.22 15.34 33.91
N GLN A 342 3.93 14.58 33.07
CA GLN A 342 5.39 14.60 33.01
C GLN A 342 5.92 15.73 32.11
N ASN A 343 7.13 16.21 32.43
CA ASN A 343 7.86 17.16 31.59
C ASN A 343 8.22 16.53 30.23
N GLY A 344 7.61 17.01 29.13
CA GLY A 344 7.88 16.55 27.77
C GLY A 344 6.63 16.28 26.91
N LEU A 345 5.45 16.22 27.52
CA LEU A 345 4.17 16.05 26.82
C LEU A 345 3.77 17.31 26.04
N ARG A 346 3.19 17.12 24.85
CA ARG A 346 2.56 18.23 24.11
C ARG A 346 1.24 18.57 24.78
N SER A 347 0.97 19.86 25.00
CA SER A 347 -0.25 20.36 25.63
C SER A 347 -1.10 21.10 24.60
N TYR A 348 -2.39 20.75 24.56
CA TYR A 348 -3.40 21.35 23.70
C TYR A 348 -4.52 21.90 24.59
N THR A 349 -4.81 23.19 24.47
CA THR A 349 -5.76 23.89 25.35
C THR A 349 -6.91 24.49 24.56
N ARG A 350 -8.14 24.38 25.11
CA ARG A 350 -9.33 25.08 24.63
C ARG A 350 -10.12 25.70 25.76
N ALA A 351 -10.63 26.91 25.51
CA ALA A 351 -11.46 27.63 26.46
C ALA A 351 -12.88 27.04 26.52
N ILE A 352 -13.40 26.89 27.73
CA ILE A 352 -14.81 26.58 27.99
C ILE A 352 -15.51 27.91 28.26
N SER A 353 -16.29 28.35 27.28
CA SER A 353 -16.98 29.65 27.32
C SER A 353 -18.49 29.45 27.41
N ILE A 354 -19.11 30.00 28.45
CA ILE A 354 -20.55 30.00 28.66
C ILE A 354 -21.06 31.43 28.51
N ALA A 355 -22.13 31.64 27.76
CA ALA A 355 -22.70 32.97 27.46
C ALA A 355 -21.66 34.01 26.98
N GLY A 356 -20.63 33.57 26.25
CA GLY A 356 -19.57 34.45 25.71
C GLY A 356 -18.47 34.85 26.70
N LYS A 357 -18.48 34.32 27.93
CA LYS A 357 -17.42 34.52 28.92
C LYS A 357 -16.65 33.23 29.15
N GLU A 358 -15.32 33.30 29.14
CA GLU A 358 -14.45 32.17 29.51
C GLU A 358 -14.65 31.89 31.02
N ARG A 359 -15.11 30.68 31.33
CA ARG A 359 -15.33 30.20 32.71
C ARG A 359 -14.43 29.02 33.08
N GLY A 360 -13.69 28.48 32.11
CA GLY A 360 -12.83 27.33 32.31
C GLY A 360 -11.94 27.03 31.11
N ARG A 361 -11.09 26.00 31.24
CA ARG A 361 -10.25 25.47 30.16
C ARG A 361 -10.21 23.96 30.19
N LEU A 362 -10.21 23.37 29.00
CA LEU A 362 -9.94 21.97 28.75
C LEU A 362 -8.51 21.86 28.21
N GLU A 363 -7.68 21.08 28.88
CA GLU A 363 -6.28 20.85 28.55
C GLU A 363 -6.05 19.35 28.31
N LEU A 364 -5.43 19.02 27.19
CA LEU A 364 -5.06 17.67 26.81
C LEU A 364 -3.54 17.58 26.67
N HIS A 365 -2.95 16.63 27.38
CA HIS A 365 -1.52 16.35 27.37
C HIS A 365 -1.30 14.96 26.78
N CYS A 366 -0.53 14.85 25.70
CA CYS A 366 -0.21 13.56 25.09
C CYS A 366 1.17 13.56 24.40
N GLU A 367 1.79 12.39 24.27
CA GLU A 367 3.06 12.24 23.54
C GLU A 367 2.90 12.37 22.01
N ILE A 368 1.74 11.96 21.50
CA ILE A 368 1.46 11.90 20.07
C ILE A 368 1.02 13.28 19.57
N GLU A 369 1.53 13.66 18.40
CA GLU A 369 1.06 14.84 17.67
C GLU A 369 -0.33 14.59 17.10
N LEU A 370 -1.32 15.33 17.59
CA LEU A 370 -2.67 15.30 17.06
C LEU A 370 -2.71 16.03 15.71
N THR A 371 -3.41 15.44 14.76
CA THR A 371 -3.75 16.15 13.52
C THR A 371 -4.77 17.27 13.80
N GLU A 372 -4.82 18.29 12.95
CA GLU A 372 -5.75 19.42 13.10
C GLU A 372 -7.22 18.97 13.18
N GLY A 373 -7.58 17.88 12.49
CA GLY A 373 -8.91 17.26 12.58
C GLY A 373 -9.19 16.58 13.93
N GLN A 374 -8.20 15.90 14.50
CA GLN A 374 -8.32 15.26 15.82
C GLN A 374 -8.35 16.30 16.95
N GLU A 375 -7.53 17.35 16.88
CA GLU A 375 -7.55 18.46 17.83
C GLU A 375 -8.94 19.11 17.85
N ARG A 376 -9.51 19.38 16.67
CA ARG A 376 -10.86 19.94 16.53
C ARG A 376 -11.94 19.00 17.06
N ALA A 377 -11.89 17.71 16.73
CA ALA A 377 -12.89 16.74 17.16
C ALA A 377 -12.83 16.45 18.68
N LEU A 378 -11.63 16.40 19.28
CA LEU A 378 -11.44 16.05 20.68
C LEU A 378 -11.49 17.25 21.62
N LEU A 379 -11.02 18.42 21.23
CA LEU A 379 -10.99 19.59 22.11
C LEU A 379 -12.09 20.58 21.80
N ASP A 380 -12.25 21.02 20.54
CA ASP A 380 -13.27 22.03 20.23
C ASP A 380 -14.68 21.48 20.47
N GLU A 381 -14.94 20.26 19.98
CA GLU A 381 -16.26 19.66 20.10
C GLU A 381 -16.57 19.26 21.55
N THR A 382 -15.58 18.78 22.31
CA THR A 382 -15.73 18.44 23.74
C THR A 382 -15.91 19.67 24.60
N ALA A 383 -15.09 20.71 24.42
CA ALA A 383 -15.25 21.98 25.13
C ALA A 383 -16.60 22.63 24.79
N GLY A 384 -17.03 22.55 23.52
CA GLY A 384 -18.33 23.04 23.08
C GLY A 384 -19.52 22.23 23.61
N GLN A 385 -19.40 20.92 23.76
CA GLN A 385 -20.42 20.08 24.43
C GLN A 385 -20.46 20.37 25.94
N LEU A 386 -19.31 20.39 26.60
CA LEU A 386 -19.18 20.76 28.01
C LEU A 386 -19.83 22.12 28.29
N ALA A 387 -19.50 23.15 27.51
CA ALA A 387 -20.09 24.48 27.67
C ALA A 387 -21.63 24.45 27.56
N ARG A 388 -22.16 23.75 26.56
CA ARG A 388 -23.62 23.64 26.34
C ARG A 388 -24.33 22.90 27.47
N THR A 389 -23.80 21.76 27.90
CA THR A 389 -24.41 20.97 28.99
C THR A 389 -24.30 21.70 30.33
N LEU A 390 -23.18 22.35 30.62
CA LEU A 390 -22.99 23.15 31.83
C LEU A 390 -23.94 24.36 31.86
N GLU A 391 -24.08 25.08 30.74
CA GLU A 391 -25.03 26.20 30.61
C GLU A 391 -26.47 25.73 30.82
N ALA A 392 -26.85 24.59 30.23
CA ALA A 392 -28.19 24.03 30.41
C ALA A 392 -28.47 23.67 31.87
N ARG A 393 -27.51 23.05 32.59
CA ARG A 393 -27.67 22.70 34.01
C ARG A 393 -27.71 23.92 34.92
N GLU A 394 -26.90 24.94 34.64
CA GLU A 394 -26.94 26.20 35.38
C GLU A 394 -28.29 26.91 35.20
N LEU A 395 -28.80 26.97 33.97
CA LEU A 395 -30.12 27.54 33.67
C LEU A 395 -31.25 26.74 34.32
N GLU A 396 -31.18 25.41 34.30
CA GLU A 396 -32.16 24.53 34.96
C GLU A 396 -32.21 24.77 36.47
N MET A 397 -31.04 24.86 37.14
CA MET A 397 -30.96 25.19 38.56
C MET A 397 -31.52 26.58 38.86
N GLN A 398 -31.22 27.58 38.04
CA GLN A 398 -31.77 28.93 38.17
C GLN A 398 -33.29 28.96 37.97
N LEU A 399 -33.82 28.20 37.01
CA LEU A 399 -35.26 28.09 36.78
C LEU A 399 -35.97 27.40 37.95
N LEU A 400 -35.39 26.35 38.51
CA LEU A 400 -35.93 25.69 39.71
C LEU A 400 -35.94 26.64 40.91
N GLN A 401 -34.86 27.40 41.12
CA GLN A 401 -34.79 28.40 42.20
C GLN A 401 -35.81 29.54 41.98
N SER A 402 -35.94 30.03 40.75
CA SER A 402 -36.92 31.05 40.38
C SER A 402 -38.36 30.54 40.56
N ALA A 403 -38.65 29.30 40.14
CA ALA A 403 -39.95 28.67 40.34
C ALA A 403 -40.29 28.52 41.83
N ARG A 404 -39.32 28.15 42.69
CA ARG A 404 -39.47 28.15 44.16
C ARG A 404 -39.80 29.54 44.71
N LEU A 405 -39.10 30.58 44.26
CA LEU A 405 -39.33 31.97 44.68
C LEU A 405 -40.69 32.52 44.21
N VAL A 406 -41.12 32.19 42.99
CA VAL A 406 -42.44 32.58 42.47
C VAL A 406 -43.54 31.88 43.25
N SER A 407 -43.40 30.59 43.52
CA SER A 407 -44.30 29.85 44.41
C SER A 407 -44.36 30.55 45.76
N LEU A 408 -43.23 30.79 46.43
CA LEU A 408 -43.17 31.49 47.73
C LEU A 408 -43.85 32.86 47.70
N GLY A 409 -43.68 33.63 46.61
CA GLY A 409 -44.33 34.93 46.41
C GLY A 409 -45.84 34.84 46.25
N GLN A 410 -46.36 33.84 45.54
CA GLN A 410 -47.80 33.57 45.45
C GLN A 410 -48.39 33.08 46.78
N MET A 411 -47.56 32.47 47.63
CA MET A 411 -47.91 31.89 48.92
C MET A 411 -47.89 32.89 50.09
N ALA A 412 -47.25 34.04 49.91
CA ALA A 412 -47.08 35.05 50.96
C ALA A 412 -48.40 35.54 51.57
N ALA A 413 -49.47 35.62 50.76
CA ALA A 413 -50.79 36.02 51.22
C ALA A 413 -51.47 34.95 52.10
N GLY A 414 -51.30 33.66 51.76
CA GLY A 414 -51.83 32.54 52.54
C GLY A 414 -51.11 32.38 53.88
N VAL A 415 -49.77 32.50 53.87
CA VAL A 415 -48.94 32.47 55.09
C VAL A 415 -49.28 33.64 56.01
N ALA A 416 -49.43 34.86 55.46
CA ALA A 416 -49.83 36.01 56.26
C ALA A 416 -51.24 35.81 56.87
N HIS A 417 -52.15 35.16 56.14
CA HIS A 417 -53.48 34.83 56.65
C HIS A 417 -53.41 33.82 57.80
N GLU A 418 -52.68 32.71 57.63
CA GLU A 418 -52.49 31.67 58.64
C GLU A 418 -51.75 32.15 59.89
N LEU A 419 -50.85 33.13 59.79
CA LEU A 419 -50.20 33.74 60.96
C LEU A 419 -51.10 34.75 61.66
N ASN A 420 -51.94 35.48 60.92
CA ASN A 420 -52.82 36.49 61.50
C ASN A 420 -53.99 35.87 62.28
N GLN A 421 -54.54 34.74 61.84
CA GLN A 421 -55.64 34.04 62.54
C GLN A 421 -55.32 33.68 64.01
N PRO A 422 -54.24 32.92 64.32
CA PRO A 422 -53.87 32.62 65.70
C PRO A 422 -53.47 33.88 66.47
N LEU A 423 -52.84 34.86 65.82
CA LEU A 423 -52.51 36.14 66.45
C LEU A 423 -53.75 36.88 66.94
N THR A 424 -54.84 36.89 66.16
CA THR A 424 -56.14 37.47 66.57
C THR A 424 -56.74 36.73 67.76
N VAL A 425 -56.60 35.41 67.85
CA VAL A 425 -57.07 34.63 69.02
C VAL A 425 -56.28 34.98 70.28
N VAL A 426 -54.95 35.14 70.16
CA VAL A 426 -54.10 35.59 71.27
C VAL A 426 -54.50 37.01 71.70
N GLU A 427 -54.67 37.93 70.75
CA GLU A 427 -55.08 39.31 71.02
C GLU A 427 -56.45 39.38 71.70
N THR A 428 -57.41 38.59 71.22
CA THR A 428 -58.77 38.55 71.80
C THR A 428 -58.77 37.98 73.21
N THR A 429 -58.03 36.87 73.43
CA THR A 429 -57.95 36.23 74.77
C THR A 429 -57.24 37.14 75.76
N ALA A 430 -56.12 37.76 75.37
CA ALA A 430 -55.42 38.73 76.21
C ALA A 430 -56.27 39.99 76.47
N GLY A 431 -57.03 40.44 75.46
CA GLY A 431 -57.96 41.56 75.57
C GLY A 431 -59.10 41.29 76.56
N ASP A 432 -59.71 40.09 76.52
CA ASP A 432 -60.77 39.69 77.45
C ASP A 432 -60.25 39.60 78.89
N ILE A 433 -59.05 39.03 79.10
CA ILE A 433 -58.39 39.02 80.43
C ILE A 433 -58.20 40.45 80.93
N CYS A 434 -57.63 41.34 80.11
CA CYS A 434 -57.40 42.75 80.48
C CYS A 434 -58.71 43.49 80.78
N LEU A 435 -59.74 43.33 79.94
CA LEU A 435 -61.02 44.01 80.11
C LEU A 435 -61.70 43.58 81.42
N ARG A 436 -61.78 42.27 81.69
CA ARG A 436 -62.38 41.75 82.93
C ARG A 436 -61.61 42.19 84.18
N MET A 437 -60.28 42.28 84.11
CA MET A 437 -59.46 42.84 85.19
C MET A 437 -59.75 44.32 85.46
N VAL A 438 -59.98 45.12 84.42
CA VAL A 438 -60.31 46.57 84.54
C VAL A 438 -61.74 46.78 85.06
N GLU A 439 -62.70 45.97 84.59
CA GLU A 439 -64.11 46.05 85.00
C GLU A 439 -64.38 45.43 86.38
N GLY A 440 -63.37 44.80 87.00
CA GLY A 440 -63.47 44.20 88.32
C GLY A 440 -64.28 42.90 88.35
N ILE A 441 -64.40 42.22 87.21
CA ILE A 441 -65.06 40.92 87.08
C ILE A 441 -64.09 39.84 87.61
N PRO A 442 -64.45 39.08 88.66
CA PRO A 442 -63.56 38.09 89.24
C PRO A 442 -63.34 36.91 88.28
N LEU A 443 -62.08 36.71 87.87
CA LEU A 443 -61.63 35.56 87.09
C LEU A 443 -61.21 34.43 88.05
N GLY A 444 -61.80 33.24 87.88
CA GLY A 444 -61.38 32.06 88.61
C GLY A 444 -59.96 31.64 88.23
N THR A 445 -59.21 31.06 89.17
CA THR A 445 -57.84 30.58 88.89
C THR A 445 -57.81 29.49 87.82
N ASP A 446 -58.84 28.64 87.75
CA ASP A 446 -58.97 27.59 86.75
C ASP A 446 -59.34 28.15 85.36
N GLU A 447 -60.23 29.14 85.31
CA GLU A 447 -60.62 29.83 84.06
C GLU A 447 -59.43 30.62 83.47
N LEU A 448 -58.68 31.33 84.31
CA LEU A 448 -57.45 32.02 83.88
C LEU A 448 -56.38 31.02 83.40
N ARG A 449 -56.25 29.87 84.06
CA ARG A 449 -55.33 28.81 83.64
C ARG A 449 -55.71 28.29 82.26
N GLU A 450 -56.98 27.99 82.02
CA GLU A 450 -57.48 27.50 80.74
C GLU A 450 -57.26 28.53 79.61
N MET A 451 -57.53 29.81 79.86
CA MET A 451 -57.25 30.89 78.90
C MET A 451 -55.76 31.03 78.59
N MET A 452 -54.88 30.92 79.60
CA MET A 452 -53.43 30.99 79.40
C MET A 452 -52.86 29.74 78.72
N GLU A 453 -53.42 28.56 78.99
CA GLU A 453 -53.07 27.32 78.29
C GLU A 453 -53.49 27.37 76.81
N ASN A 454 -54.66 27.96 76.52
CA ASN A 454 -55.10 28.20 75.14
C ASN A 454 -54.15 29.17 74.40
N VAL A 455 -53.75 30.29 75.01
CA VAL A 455 -52.76 31.21 74.42
C VAL A 455 -51.43 30.50 74.15
N ARG A 456 -50.93 29.71 75.10
CA ARG A 456 -49.70 28.93 74.92
C ARG A 456 -49.81 27.97 73.75
N GLY A 457 -50.90 27.20 73.67
CA GLY A 457 -51.15 26.27 72.56
C GLY A 457 -51.28 26.95 71.20
N VAL A 458 -51.76 28.19 71.14
CA VAL A 458 -51.79 28.99 69.91
C VAL A 458 -50.39 29.49 69.51
N VAL A 459 -49.56 29.90 70.47
CA VAL A 459 -48.17 30.33 70.22
C VAL A 459 -47.30 29.16 69.76
N ASP A 460 -47.44 27.98 70.37
CA ASP A 460 -46.71 26.77 69.97
C ASP A 460 -47.06 26.38 68.53
N ARG A 461 -48.34 26.55 68.13
CA ARG A 461 -48.77 26.38 66.73
C ARG A 461 -48.11 27.37 65.78
N MET A 462 -48.05 28.65 66.13
CA MET A 462 -47.38 29.67 65.29
C MET A 462 -45.89 29.37 65.11
N ALA A 463 -45.22 28.90 66.17
CA ALA A 463 -43.81 28.51 66.10
C ALA A 463 -43.59 27.34 65.12
N GLY A 464 -44.47 26.32 65.15
CA GLY A 464 -44.44 25.20 64.20
C GLY A 464 -44.60 25.65 62.73
N THR A 465 -45.56 26.54 62.44
CA THR A 465 -45.78 27.07 61.09
C THR A 465 -44.56 27.85 60.57
N VAL A 466 -43.92 28.66 61.43
CA VAL A 466 -42.71 29.42 61.06
C VAL A 466 -41.53 28.49 60.77
N ASP A 467 -41.35 27.43 61.55
CA ASP A 467 -40.24 26.49 61.34
C ASP A 467 -40.42 25.71 60.03
N HIS A 468 -41.65 25.31 59.68
CA HIS A 468 -41.97 24.68 58.41
C HIS A 468 -41.64 25.58 57.20
N LEU A 469 -41.94 26.88 57.30
CA LEU A 469 -41.57 27.89 56.30
C LEU A 469 -40.06 28.12 56.21
N ARG A 470 -39.36 28.10 57.36
CA ARG A 470 -37.91 28.31 57.41
C ARG A 470 -37.17 27.19 56.70
N VAL A 471 -37.61 25.94 56.85
CA VAL A 471 -37.03 24.81 56.13
C VAL A 471 -37.27 24.92 54.63
N PHE A 472 -38.50 25.25 54.20
CA PHE A 472 -38.82 25.39 52.78
C PHE A 472 -38.00 26.51 52.09
N SER A 473 -37.62 27.54 52.85
CA SER A 473 -36.83 28.68 52.37
C SER A 473 -35.30 28.46 52.47
N ARG A 474 -34.84 27.47 53.25
CA ARG A 474 -33.41 27.26 53.48
C ARG A 474 -32.76 26.58 52.28
N ASP A 475 -31.56 27.05 51.93
CA ASP A 475 -30.77 26.45 50.87
C ASP A 475 -30.15 25.15 51.38
N VAL A 476 -30.68 24.00 50.93
CA VAL A 476 -30.20 22.66 51.34
C VAL A 476 -28.76 22.39 50.84
N SER A 477 -28.21 23.28 50.02
CA SER A 477 -26.84 23.19 49.48
C SER A 477 -25.73 23.54 50.48
N GLU A 478 -26.04 24.08 51.67
CA GLU A 478 -25.02 24.46 52.68
C GLU A 478 -24.67 23.34 53.68
N GLU A 479 -25.46 22.28 53.81
CA GLU A 479 -25.16 21.16 54.72
C GLU A 479 -24.34 20.07 54.00
N PRO A 480 -23.20 19.61 54.56
CA PRO A 480 -22.40 18.58 53.91
C PRO A 480 -23.19 17.26 53.85
N ARG A 481 -23.15 16.60 52.68
CA ARG A 481 -23.61 15.20 52.59
C ARG A 481 -22.59 14.30 53.28
N GLU A 482 -23.08 13.36 54.07
CA GLU A 482 -22.27 12.35 54.76
C GLU A 482 -22.89 10.97 54.65
N ALA A 483 -22.10 9.94 54.96
CA ALA A 483 -22.59 8.57 55.10
C ALA A 483 -23.39 8.49 56.40
N MET A 484 -24.68 8.19 56.28
CA MET A 484 -25.61 8.16 57.42
C MET A 484 -26.17 6.76 57.65
N ASP A 485 -26.41 6.44 58.92
CA ASP A 485 -27.22 5.32 59.35
C ASP A 485 -28.69 5.77 59.43
N VAL A 486 -29.52 5.16 58.59
CA VAL A 486 -30.96 5.47 58.52
C VAL A 486 -31.68 5.12 59.83
N ASN A 487 -31.27 4.05 60.52
CA ASN A 487 -31.89 3.69 61.79
C ASN A 487 -31.59 4.74 62.86
N ALA A 488 -30.37 5.30 62.88
CA ALA A 488 -30.02 6.37 63.81
C ALA A 488 -30.87 7.64 63.61
N VAL A 489 -31.19 7.98 62.35
CA VAL A 489 -32.10 9.10 62.02
C VAL A 489 -33.54 8.82 62.50
N VAL A 490 -34.04 7.60 62.30
CA VAL A 490 -35.36 7.19 62.79
C VAL A 490 -35.41 7.22 64.32
N GLU A 491 -34.41 6.67 65.00
CA GLU A 491 -34.30 6.68 66.46
C GLU A 491 -34.27 8.11 67.01
N SER A 492 -33.48 9.00 66.40
CA SER A 492 -33.39 10.42 66.81
C SER A 492 -34.74 11.14 66.66
N SER A 493 -35.48 10.84 65.59
CA SER A 493 -36.84 11.38 65.39
C SER A 493 -37.83 10.87 66.45
N LEU A 494 -37.65 9.64 66.91
CA LEU A 494 -38.52 9.00 67.90
C LEU A 494 -38.32 9.54 69.32
N GLU A 495 -37.10 9.97 69.69
CA GLU A 495 -36.82 10.57 71.01
C GLU A 495 -37.76 11.76 71.31
N TRP A 496 -38.12 12.53 70.28
CA TRP A 496 -39.03 13.68 70.40
C TRP A 496 -40.52 13.28 70.36
N MET A 497 -40.88 12.23 69.61
CA MET A 497 -42.26 11.84 69.36
C MET A 497 -42.83 10.85 70.39
N GLN A 498 -41.98 10.10 71.10
CA GLN A 498 -42.40 9.03 72.02
C GLN A 498 -43.34 9.53 73.12
N THR A 499 -43.01 10.66 73.76
CA THR A 499 -43.84 11.26 74.81
C THR A 499 -45.21 11.70 74.27
N GLN A 500 -45.26 12.15 73.01
CA GLN A 500 -46.51 12.55 72.37
C GLN A 500 -47.39 11.35 72.06
N PHE A 501 -46.82 10.26 71.52
CA PHE A 501 -47.56 9.05 71.23
C PHE A 501 -48.12 8.40 72.50
N GLU A 502 -47.36 8.37 73.60
CA GLU A 502 -47.83 7.91 74.90
C GLU A 502 -49.01 8.74 75.41
N HIS A 503 -48.94 10.08 75.29
CA HIS A 503 -50.03 10.96 75.72
C HIS A 503 -51.30 10.80 74.87
N HIS A 504 -51.17 10.48 73.58
CA HIS A 504 -52.29 10.31 72.66
C HIS A 504 -52.81 8.86 72.61
N GLY A 505 -52.18 7.93 73.33
CA GLY A 505 -52.57 6.53 73.40
C GLY A 505 -52.30 5.75 72.11
N VAL A 506 -51.21 6.08 71.40
CA VAL A 506 -50.81 5.43 70.15
C VAL A 506 -49.82 4.29 70.45
N ASP A 507 -50.13 3.08 69.98
CA ASP A 507 -49.24 1.92 70.01
C ASP A 507 -48.22 2.02 68.86
N LEU A 508 -46.98 2.35 69.20
CA LEU A 508 -45.89 2.48 68.23
C LEU A 508 -45.14 1.15 68.09
N VAL A 509 -45.20 0.54 66.89
CA VAL A 509 -44.52 -0.71 66.56
C VAL A 509 -43.28 -0.43 65.71
N LEU A 510 -42.11 -0.88 66.17
CA LEU A 510 -40.84 -0.73 65.44
C LEU A 510 -40.39 -2.08 64.88
N ASP A 511 -40.14 -2.11 63.57
CA ASP A 511 -39.56 -3.26 62.85
C ASP A 511 -38.34 -2.77 62.05
N LEU A 512 -37.27 -2.47 62.77
CA LEU A 512 -36.04 -1.91 62.20
C LEU A 512 -35.05 -3.04 61.89
N SER A 513 -34.56 -3.11 60.64
CA SER A 513 -33.55 -4.09 60.26
C SER A 513 -32.21 -3.81 60.94
N ASN A 514 -31.59 -4.82 61.55
CA ASN A 514 -30.33 -4.70 62.29
C ASN A 514 -29.08 -4.46 61.40
N ALA A 515 -29.22 -4.52 60.08
CA ALA A 515 -28.10 -4.38 59.14
C ALA A 515 -28.54 -3.66 57.86
N LEU A 516 -28.59 -2.33 57.93
CA LEU A 516 -28.80 -1.47 56.77
C LEU A 516 -27.46 -0.94 56.24
N PRO A 517 -27.29 -0.85 54.91
CA PRO A 517 -26.14 -0.16 54.34
C PRO A 517 -26.24 1.36 54.56
N GLU A 518 -25.09 2.03 54.62
CA GLU A 518 -25.00 3.49 54.76
C GLU A 518 -25.59 4.19 53.53
N VAL A 519 -26.39 5.22 53.76
CA VAL A 519 -26.96 6.09 52.71
C VAL A 519 -26.18 7.40 52.66
N TRP A 520 -25.92 7.93 51.47
CA TRP A 520 -25.22 9.21 51.32
C TRP A 520 -26.22 10.37 51.25
N GLY A 521 -26.23 11.26 52.24
CA GLY A 521 -27.20 12.35 52.29
C GLY A 521 -27.03 13.30 53.47
N HIS A 522 -28.10 13.99 53.83
CA HIS A 522 -28.14 14.96 54.93
C HIS A 522 -29.02 14.41 56.09
N PRO A 523 -28.44 14.08 57.27
CA PRO A 523 -29.20 13.49 58.37
C PRO A 523 -30.34 14.37 58.88
N HIS A 524 -30.11 15.67 59.10
CA HIS A 524 -31.13 16.58 59.65
C HIS A 524 -32.34 16.78 58.71
N PRO A 525 -32.17 17.01 57.39
CA PRO A 525 -33.31 17.00 56.47
C PRO A 525 -34.07 15.67 56.45
N LEU A 526 -33.38 14.53 56.54
CA LEU A 526 -34.04 13.23 56.55
C LEU A 526 -34.82 12.99 57.87
N GLU A 527 -34.28 13.43 59.00
CA GLU A 527 -34.98 13.45 60.30
C GLU A 527 -36.32 14.19 60.18
N GLN A 528 -36.32 15.34 59.50
CA GLN A 528 -37.54 16.11 59.26
C GLN A 528 -38.56 15.35 58.39
N VAL A 529 -38.12 14.53 57.44
CA VAL A 529 -39.03 13.68 56.67
C VAL A 529 -39.74 12.70 57.60
N VAL A 530 -38.98 12.02 58.45
CA VAL A 530 -39.52 11.05 59.41
C VAL A 530 -40.48 11.72 60.39
N LEU A 531 -40.10 12.87 60.97
CA LEU A 531 -40.95 13.64 61.88
C LEU A 531 -42.28 14.07 61.22
N ASN A 532 -42.24 14.55 59.98
CA ASN A 532 -43.45 14.96 59.26
C ASN A 532 -44.38 13.78 58.95
N LEU A 533 -43.83 12.64 58.55
CA LEU A 533 -44.62 11.42 58.31
C LEU A 533 -45.27 10.92 59.61
N LEU A 534 -44.52 10.93 60.72
CA LEU A 534 -45.02 10.51 62.03
C LEU A 534 -46.09 11.45 62.58
N SER A 535 -45.95 12.76 62.40
CA SER A 535 -47.00 13.71 62.78
C SER A 535 -48.26 13.52 61.94
N ASN A 536 -48.13 13.25 60.64
CA ASN A 536 -49.29 13.00 59.77
C ASN A 536 -50.01 11.70 60.16
N ALA A 537 -49.24 10.64 60.44
CA ALA A 537 -49.75 9.35 60.91
C ALA A 537 -50.50 9.49 62.25
N ARG A 538 -49.94 10.24 63.21
CA ARG A 538 -50.60 10.56 64.50
C ARG A 538 -51.98 11.18 64.28
N ASP A 539 -52.02 12.24 63.48
CA ASP A 539 -53.26 12.98 63.28
C ASP A 539 -54.32 12.10 62.61
N ALA A 540 -53.92 11.23 61.67
CA ALA A 540 -54.83 10.31 60.98
C ALA A 540 -55.43 9.25 61.92
N VAL A 541 -54.64 8.72 62.87
CA VAL A 541 -55.14 7.77 63.87
C VAL A 541 -55.98 8.47 64.96
N ASP A 542 -55.66 9.71 65.30
CA ASP A 542 -56.45 10.51 66.23
C ASP A 542 -57.83 10.85 65.66
N GLU A 543 -57.88 11.28 64.40
CA GLU A 543 -59.13 11.57 63.68
C GLU A 543 -60.02 10.32 63.57
N ARG A 544 -59.43 9.17 63.26
CA ARG A 544 -60.19 7.90 63.22
C ARG A 544 -60.71 7.49 64.60
N ALA A 545 -59.94 7.74 65.66
CA ALA A 545 -60.38 7.47 67.03
C ALA A 545 -61.54 8.37 67.45
N GLU A 546 -61.57 9.63 67.00
CA GLU A 546 -62.71 10.55 67.20
C GLU A 546 -63.99 10.03 66.49
N MET A 547 -63.84 9.38 65.34
CA MET A 547 -64.96 8.80 64.56
C MET A 547 -65.49 7.47 65.11
N GLU A 548 -64.59 6.53 65.46
CA GLU A 548 -64.97 5.16 65.88
C GLU A 548 -65.21 5.02 67.40
N GLY A 549 -64.72 5.96 68.21
CA GLY A 549 -64.96 6.02 69.65
C GLY A 549 -64.12 5.03 70.49
N ALA A 550 -64.54 4.80 71.74
CA ALA A 550 -63.80 4.00 72.71
C ALA A 550 -63.81 2.51 72.34
N GLY A 551 -62.76 2.07 71.63
CA GLY A 551 -62.56 0.70 71.14
C GLY A 551 -61.58 0.59 69.96
N TYR A 552 -61.17 1.72 69.37
CA TYR A 552 -60.16 1.78 68.33
C TYR A 552 -58.74 1.84 68.93
N ASP A 553 -57.92 0.83 68.61
CA ASP A 553 -56.52 0.77 69.01
C ASP A 553 -55.66 1.52 67.99
N LYS A 554 -55.28 2.76 68.34
CA LYS A 554 -54.39 3.59 67.52
C LYS A 554 -53.03 2.89 67.35
N ARG A 555 -52.60 2.66 66.11
CA ARG A 555 -51.33 1.99 65.81
C ARG A 555 -50.57 2.72 64.71
N ILE A 556 -49.29 2.94 64.95
CA ILE A 556 -48.33 3.39 63.93
C ILE A 556 -47.19 2.40 63.89
N GLN A 557 -46.80 1.96 62.71
CA GLN A 557 -45.67 1.06 62.51
C GLN A 557 -44.60 1.70 61.65
N ILE A 558 -43.35 1.63 62.10
CA ILE A 558 -42.19 2.03 61.30
C ILE A 558 -41.40 0.78 60.94
N ARG A 559 -41.12 0.57 59.66
CA ARG A 559 -40.24 -0.51 59.18
C ARG A 559 -39.06 0.05 58.42
N THR A 560 -37.88 -0.51 58.64
CA THR A 560 -36.70 -0.22 57.80
C THR A 560 -36.14 -1.51 57.23
N ARG A 561 -35.88 -1.54 55.92
CA ARG A 561 -35.29 -2.71 55.24
C ARG A 561 -34.38 -2.30 54.09
N ALA A 562 -33.43 -3.17 53.76
CA ALA A 562 -32.66 -3.05 52.53
C ALA A 562 -33.38 -3.83 51.42
N GLU A 563 -33.60 -3.20 50.27
CA GLU A 563 -34.28 -3.80 49.12
C GLU A 563 -33.55 -3.42 47.84
N ASN A 564 -32.96 -4.41 47.16
CA ASN A 564 -32.07 -4.21 46.01
C ASN A 564 -30.90 -3.25 46.37
N ASP A 565 -30.80 -2.12 45.63
CA ASP A 565 -29.81 -1.06 45.82
C ASP A 565 -30.38 0.15 46.60
N ALA A 566 -31.40 -0.07 47.44
CA ALA A 566 -32.01 1.00 48.23
C ALA A 566 -32.28 0.59 49.70
N VAL A 567 -32.21 1.56 50.60
CA VAL A 567 -32.76 1.50 51.95
C VAL A 567 -34.19 2.04 51.92
N VAL A 568 -35.12 1.26 52.44
CA VAL A 568 -36.55 1.57 52.48
C VAL A 568 -36.95 1.93 53.91
N ILE A 569 -37.63 3.06 54.09
CA ILE A 569 -38.31 3.46 55.32
C ILE A 569 -39.82 3.43 55.04
N GLU A 570 -40.56 2.64 55.80
CA GLU A 570 -42.02 2.59 55.75
C GLU A 570 -42.62 3.14 57.03
N VAL A 571 -43.59 4.03 56.88
CA VAL A 571 -44.44 4.53 57.98
C VAL A 571 -45.87 4.17 57.64
N GLU A 572 -46.43 3.24 58.40
CA GLU A 572 -47.78 2.72 58.25
C GLU A 572 -48.64 3.18 59.43
N ASP A 573 -49.81 3.72 59.15
CA ASP A 573 -50.83 4.08 60.13
C ASP A 573 -52.14 3.36 59.83
N ASN A 574 -52.90 3.02 60.88
CA ASN A 574 -54.24 2.45 60.74
C ASN A 574 -55.34 3.53 60.71
N GLY A 575 -55.02 4.78 60.37
CA GLY A 575 -55.92 5.94 60.46
C GLY A 575 -57.02 5.98 59.39
N VAL A 576 -57.55 7.17 59.12
CA VAL A 576 -58.71 7.38 58.22
C VAL A 576 -58.45 6.99 56.75
N GLY A 577 -57.20 6.92 56.31
CA GLY A 577 -56.85 6.67 54.90
C GLY A 577 -57.24 7.83 53.97
N MET A 578 -57.00 7.66 52.67
CA MET A 578 -57.26 8.67 51.63
C MET A 578 -57.98 8.07 50.44
N ASP A 579 -58.86 8.85 49.82
CA ASP A 579 -59.48 8.51 48.55
C ASP A 579 -58.51 8.73 47.37
N GLU A 580 -58.88 8.23 46.18
CA GLU A 580 -58.05 8.36 44.97
C GLU A 580 -57.76 9.82 44.61
N THR A 581 -58.73 10.72 44.82
CA THR A 581 -58.60 12.13 44.43
C THR A 581 -57.63 12.88 45.34
N THR A 582 -57.67 12.61 46.64
CA THR A 582 -56.71 13.13 47.62
C THR A 582 -55.32 12.56 47.37
N ARG A 583 -55.21 11.26 47.09
CA ARG A 583 -53.93 10.59 46.83
C ARG A 583 -53.17 11.19 45.65
N GLN A 584 -53.87 11.60 44.59
CA GLN A 584 -53.23 12.22 43.42
C GLN A 584 -52.69 13.63 43.69
N ARG A 585 -53.21 14.29 44.72
CA ARG A 585 -52.92 15.70 45.03
C ARG A 585 -52.12 15.90 46.31
N LEU A 586 -51.81 14.82 47.04
CA LEU A 586 -51.19 14.90 48.38
C LEU A 586 -49.79 15.54 48.42
N PHE A 587 -49.08 15.58 47.29
CA PHE A 587 -47.79 16.27 47.17
C PHE A 587 -47.91 17.69 46.60
N GLU A 588 -49.10 18.15 46.23
CA GLU A 588 -49.34 19.54 45.83
C GLU A 588 -49.12 20.46 47.05
N PRO A 589 -48.35 21.56 46.91
CA PRO A 589 -48.21 22.53 48.00
C PRO A 589 -49.56 23.09 48.45
N PHE A 590 -49.78 23.22 49.77
CA PHE A 590 -51.02 23.69 50.44
C PHE A 590 -52.24 22.81 50.26
N PHE A 591 -52.09 21.63 49.67
CA PHE A 591 -53.19 20.68 49.66
C PHE A 591 -53.31 20.03 51.04
N THR A 592 -54.46 20.23 51.68
CA THR A 592 -54.81 19.63 52.99
C THR A 592 -56.27 19.23 52.98
N THR A 593 -56.59 18.10 53.60
CA THR A 593 -57.96 17.64 53.85
C THR A 593 -58.48 18.06 55.23
N LYS A 594 -57.60 18.63 56.07
CA LYS A 594 -57.92 19.09 57.43
C LYS A 594 -58.46 20.52 57.42
N ASP A 595 -59.27 20.87 58.42
CA ASP A 595 -59.69 22.25 58.67
C ASP A 595 -58.47 23.18 58.76
N ALA A 596 -58.66 24.45 58.36
CA ALA A 596 -57.60 25.47 58.31
C ALA A 596 -56.81 25.63 59.62
N ASP A 597 -57.38 25.16 60.73
CA ASP A 597 -56.87 25.26 62.09
C ASP A 597 -55.86 24.14 62.46
N ARG A 598 -55.76 23.08 61.63
CA ARG A 598 -55.04 21.83 61.92
C ARG A 598 -53.94 21.44 60.90
N GLY A 599 -53.85 22.04 59.71
CA GLY A 599 -52.82 21.63 58.74
C GLY A 599 -52.49 22.66 57.65
N THR A 600 -51.20 22.92 57.43
CA THR A 600 -50.68 23.91 56.46
C THR A 600 -50.58 23.39 55.02
N GLY A 601 -50.78 22.08 54.81
CA GLY A 601 -50.63 21.42 53.50
C GLY A 601 -49.21 21.47 52.92
N LEU A 602 -48.19 21.85 53.70
CA LEU A 602 -46.80 21.96 53.24
C LEU A 602 -45.95 20.74 53.55
N GLY A 603 -46.29 19.97 54.59
CA GLY A 603 -45.46 18.88 55.11
C GLY A 603 -45.08 17.83 54.06
N LEU A 604 -46.06 17.35 53.28
CA LEU A 604 -45.82 16.32 52.26
C LEU A 604 -45.05 16.86 51.03
N SER A 605 -45.23 18.13 50.68
CA SER A 605 -44.47 18.78 49.61
C SER A 605 -42.99 18.97 49.99
N ILE A 606 -42.72 19.25 51.28
CA ILE A 606 -41.36 19.33 51.84
C ILE A 606 -40.72 17.94 51.85
N ILE A 607 -41.46 16.92 52.27
CA ILE A 607 -40.99 15.52 52.22
C ILE A 607 -40.57 15.14 50.80
N TYR A 608 -41.43 15.41 49.81
CA TYR A 608 -41.13 15.11 48.41
C TYR A 608 -39.84 15.81 47.93
N ALA A 609 -39.67 17.09 48.28
CA ALA A 609 -38.48 17.85 47.91
C ALA A 609 -37.20 17.31 48.57
N ILE A 610 -37.24 16.97 49.86
CA ILE A 610 -36.09 16.44 50.59
C ILE A 610 -35.70 15.06 50.04
N ILE A 611 -36.66 14.17 49.81
CA ILE A 611 -36.38 12.83 49.27
C ILE A 611 -35.79 12.89 47.86
N ARG A 612 -36.31 13.78 47.00
CA ARG A 612 -35.69 14.02 45.68
C ARG A 612 -34.27 14.57 45.79
N ASN A 613 -34.00 15.40 46.79
CA ASN A 613 -32.63 15.88 47.07
C ASN A 613 -31.72 14.79 47.64
N HIS A 614 -32.24 13.64 48.04
CA HIS A 614 -31.46 12.45 48.41
C HIS A 614 -31.36 11.44 47.27
N ASP A 615 -31.74 11.84 46.05
CA ASP A 615 -31.85 10.97 44.88
C ASP A 615 -32.78 9.76 45.11
N GLY A 616 -33.68 9.89 46.09
CA GLY A 616 -34.65 8.88 46.49
C GLY A 616 -36.02 9.05 45.84
N GLU A 617 -36.91 8.14 46.21
CA GLU A 617 -38.30 8.12 45.77
C GLU A 617 -39.24 7.91 46.95
N ILE A 618 -40.39 8.57 46.94
CA ILE A 618 -41.45 8.35 47.92
C ILE A 618 -42.71 7.87 47.21
N THR A 619 -43.32 6.82 47.74
CA THR A 619 -44.58 6.24 47.28
C THR A 619 -45.56 6.14 48.44
N VAL A 620 -46.84 6.06 48.12
CA VAL A 620 -47.91 6.06 49.11
C VAL A 620 -49.00 5.08 48.68
N GLU A 621 -49.35 4.19 49.59
CA GLU A 621 -50.47 3.27 49.47
C GLU A 621 -51.48 3.65 50.56
N SER A 622 -52.72 3.93 50.18
CA SER A 622 -53.74 4.38 51.11
C SER A 622 -55.11 3.91 50.64
N GLU A 623 -55.93 3.45 51.58
CA GLU A 623 -57.31 3.03 51.36
C GLU A 623 -58.19 3.63 52.47
N GLU A 624 -59.28 4.28 52.05
CA GLU A 624 -60.22 4.97 52.94
C GLU A 624 -60.83 4.00 53.97
N GLY A 625 -60.71 4.33 55.26
CA GLY A 625 -61.16 3.49 56.37
C GLY A 625 -60.25 2.30 56.69
N VAL A 626 -59.10 2.16 56.03
CA VAL A 626 -58.10 1.12 56.34
C VAL A 626 -56.85 1.73 56.96
N GLY A 627 -56.25 2.74 56.29
CA GLY A 627 -55.01 3.37 56.75
C GLY A 627 -54.14 3.86 55.60
N THR A 628 -52.93 4.33 55.93
CA THR A 628 -51.95 4.80 54.95
C THR A 628 -50.57 4.22 55.22
N THR A 629 -49.85 3.86 54.16
CA THR A 629 -48.45 3.48 54.19
C THR A 629 -47.65 4.41 53.28
N PHE A 630 -46.74 5.18 53.87
CA PHE A 630 -45.72 5.93 53.14
C PHE A 630 -44.45 5.11 53.05
N ARG A 631 -43.89 5.01 51.85
CA ARG A 631 -42.68 4.25 51.58
C ARG A 631 -41.63 5.14 50.92
N VAL A 632 -40.56 5.40 51.64
CA VAL A 632 -39.41 6.21 51.22
C VAL A 632 -38.27 5.26 50.83
N MET A 633 -37.70 5.44 49.65
CA MET A 633 -36.61 4.64 49.09
C MET A 633 -35.39 5.52 48.86
N LEU A 634 -34.27 5.19 49.50
CA LEU A 634 -33.01 5.93 49.44
C LEU A 634 -31.92 5.06 48.81
N PRO A 635 -31.22 5.50 47.75
CA PRO A 635 -30.22 4.68 47.08
C PRO A 635 -29.00 4.40 47.96
N VAL A 636 -28.50 3.18 47.90
CA VAL A 636 -27.27 2.73 48.56
C VAL A 636 -26.07 3.12 47.70
N VAL A 637 -25.03 3.70 48.30
CA VAL A 637 -23.80 3.99 47.57
C VAL A 637 -22.88 2.78 47.59
N GLU A 638 -22.48 2.33 46.40
CA GLU A 638 -21.42 1.34 46.22
C GLU A 638 -20.09 1.93 46.74
N LYS A 639 -19.48 1.32 47.78
CA LYS A 639 -18.16 1.75 48.32
C LYS A 639 -17.07 1.57 47.26
N SER A 640 -16.91 2.54 46.37
CA SER A 640 -15.73 2.69 45.52
C SER A 640 -14.77 3.66 46.20
N TYR A 641 -14.00 3.15 47.17
CA TYR A 641 -12.80 3.85 47.65
C TYR A 641 -11.68 3.70 46.61
N PRO A 642 -11.06 4.80 46.14
CA PRO A 642 -9.68 4.73 45.68
C PRO A 642 -8.83 4.40 46.91
N GLN A 643 -8.07 3.30 46.86
CA GLN A 643 -7.04 3.04 47.86
C GLN A 643 -6.01 4.18 47.80
N MET A 644 -6.03 5.07 48.80
CA MET A 644 -4.86 5.89 49.10
C MET A 644 -3.74 4.92 49.51
N ASN A 645 -2.73 4.80 48.65
CA ASN A 645 -1.48 4.15 48.98
C ASN A 645 -0.81 4.88 50.14
N ALA A 646 -1.01 4.36 51.35
CA ALA A 646 -0.13 4.62 52.46
C ALA A 646 1.10 3.72 52.30
N ASP A 647 2.11 4.21 51.58
CA ASP A 647 3.50 3.76 51.76
C ASP A 647 4.46 4.91 51.46
N GLY A 648 4.52 5.84 52.41
CA GLY A 648 5.63 6.78 52.54
C GLY A 648 6.79 6.12 53.28
N ARG A 649 7.66 5.40 52.55
CA ARG A 649 9.07 5.22 52.89
C ARG A 649 9.92 5.18 51.62
N GLY A 650 10.63 6.27 51.40
CA GLY A 650 11.65 6.47 50.37
C GLY A 650 12.24 7.86 50.52
#